data_AF-A0A8H5HEM8-F1
#
_entry.id   AF-A0A8H5HEM8-F1
#
_cell.length_a   1.000
_cell.length_b   1.000
_cell.length_c   1.000
_cell.angle_alpha   90.00
_cell.angle_beta   90.00
_cell.angle_gamma   90.00
#
_symmetry.space_group_name_H-M   'P 1'
#
loop_
_entity.id
_entity.type
_entity.pdbx_description
1 polymer ?
#
loop_
_entity_poly.entity_id
_entity_poly.type
_entity_poly.pdbx_seq_one_letter_code
_entity_poly.pdbx_strand_id
1 'polypeptide(L)'
;MGTSLTDSQLRALSECVANGRLGNSIIYATSTLFMYDYLLTVWDEAKYVWRPRKVTISSVAFFLARYGAMAGAIASLLPGSNSVPAIANTTTVLRLLSIVASEFIIAVRTWAIWGRSRRILWTLAFFSVAAIIPAAIIVGEDVASSRVKALISEEFIDICSLTTSKIDQGFVVPYVLTILYELVTLTLSLIRIIRWRRTIPKNIRAPIIDNLWRDGVLYFSFMLGPPDTKRRFPHLAGSKDSRDITAPGSSVYRPSTGLQLTTQFVEPDAAMYALGDLYEGGVRDKLFDVVGYRDGARRGSVTSCLMNCVLLGIGMGAPGGGTVTVLLFLLRNGEKSLDRIPRVFRMAYHQANNNSTQNLNNPYGASDPYYNQSTGYISPPAMNEKRRSQGVSNWIKFGVPVAILVIIGVVVGAVVGTRQSSSSSSNPQAKAAASASASSASVNAALEELATGKFAMATNSLYMVPLYPQVTDTAVFVSPTFASSAKASLTWPSDPFSAATPVVTNVRPDRPRLIAPMYKWNVLADHIKADPYLSYWNETIFGNATDWYNADPIPYFDDQGNGILDPARQFKQRAKAFSYAYRMTNNTKWVDRLWNEIKNVAGNNTGGWGPDQDKWNSIHFLDTAELSAGYGIAYDWLHDVWSDEQKAAMRTTLIEYGLSFGVNAATNGTIGWWRTNVTGNWNCVCNGGLTLAALAILGDDDTGTASNILSMTVDNALANCAGGQQAMEHGVKPRITGYAEMVSALITATGGSYGMLNDAYKLAGYSHMYGQGQTQMFAVGDTGPNKFSATANSMFLFSEQFNDPVLALYQRDQFDAADPWSMFWYDASVQGAFWDGLPLDRNFDNEIDQWVSMRDTWTDINGTYVGMKAGMNQGRQTHNDLDCGDFVIDAMGHRWAGELGDGNYNALDYFSNDTQGSGRWMYYRKMTEGQNTILVNKGNQDVSARPTILGYGSTNDTQGSSTIYDVASGSTAYWYANITSAYFDTSSLLRGVRFINNRTQVLVQDEITTAQSFQWRMHTNATVDVSSDGKSATLTIDGDQMIVSILSPSSGAQFTTSDAVRFPSDPTPPEPDQPNDGVKVLIIELDAGTYNLQVLFSPQWKNGASSVTPPSVDLTNWSLTSHN
;
A
#
# COMPACT_ATOMS: atom_id res chain seq x y z
N MET A 1 -73.86 24.76 -19.89
CA MET A 1 -73.88 25.90 -18.95
C MET A 1 -72.59 25.81 -18.15
N GLY A 2 -71.81 26.88 -18.06
CA GLY A 2 -70.52 26.83 -17.35
C GLY A 2 -70.71 27.05 -15.85
N THR A 3 -70.22 26.13 -15.03
CA THR A 3 -69.95 26.36 -13.61
C THR A 3 -68.55 26.96 -13.48
N SER A 4 -68.46 28.27 -13.32
CA SER A 4 -67.21 28.95 -12.99
C SER A 4 -66.71 28.46 -11.63
N LEU A 5 -65.50 27.89 -11.58
CA LEU A 5 -64.83 27.55 -10.33
C LEU A 5 -64.72 28.80 -9.44
N THR A 6 -65.03 28.65 -8.15
CA THR A 6 -64.85 29.72 -7.17
C THR A 6 -63.36 30.01 -6.95
N ASP A 7 -62.99 31.24 -6.56
CA ASP A 7 -61.62 31.61 -6.19
C ASP A 7 -60.97 30.65 -5.18
N SER A 8 -61.76 30.08 -4.27
CA SER A 8 -61.31 29.04 -3.32
C SER A 8 -60.98 27.72 -4.01
N GLN A 9 -61.79 27.27 -4.97
CA GLN A 9 -61.51 26.06 -5.76
C GLN A 9 -60.33 26.28 -6.71
N LEU A 10 -60.17 27.48 -7.25
CA LEU A 10 -59.06 27.86 -8.13
C LEU A 10 -57.71 27.86 -7.37
N ARG A 11 -57.68 28.39 -6.13
CA ARG A 11 -56.51 28.28 -5.25
C ARG A 11 -56.20 26.82 -4.89
N ALA A 12 -57.21 26.06 -4.45
CA ALA A 12 -57.05 24.64 -4.13
C ALA A 12 -56.52 23.83 -5.33
N LEU A 13 -56.99 24.12 -6.55
CA LEU A 13 -56.48 23.52 -7.79
C LEU A 13 -55.01 23.89 -8.02
N SER A 14 -54.64 25.16 -7.83
CA SER A 14 -53.25 25.61 -8.01
C SER A 14 -52.27 24.95 -7.03
N GLU A 15 -52.64 24.83 -5.75
CA GLU A 15 -51.84 24.16 -4.72
C GLU A 15 -51.75 22.65 -4.97
N CYS A 16 -52.85 22.03 -5.38
CA CYS A 16 -52.91 20.62 -5.74
C CYS A 16 -52.00 20.29 -6.93
N VAL A 17 -52.06 21.09 -8.00
CA VAL A 17 -51.20 20.94 -9.18
C VAL A 17 -49.73 21.24 -8.87
N ALA A 18 -49.43 22.23 -8.02
CA ALA A 18 -48.07 22.53 -7.59
C ALA A 18 -47.44 21.37 -6.78
N ASN A 19 -48.18 20.83 -5.80
CA ASN A 19 -47.73 19.69 -4.99
C ASN A 19 -47.65 18.39 -5.83
N GLY A 20 -48.60 18.17 -6.74
CA GLY A 20 -48.60 17.04 -7.67
C GLY A 20 -47.42 17.08 -8.65
N ARG A 21 -47.07 18.27 -9.17
CA ARG A 21 -45.86 18.47 -9.98
C ARG A 21 -44.60 18.11 -9.20
N LEU A 22 -44.46 18.62 -7.97
CA LEU A 22 -43.31 18.29 -7.10
C LEU A 22 -43.20 16.78 -6.88
N GLY A 23 -44.28 16.12 -6.46
CA GLY A 23 -44.34 14.67 -6.25
C GLY A 23 -43.94 13.86 -7.49
N ASN A 24 -44.48 14.21 -8.66
CA ASN A 24 -44.15 13.54 -9.91
C ASN A 24 -42.69 13.78 -10.34
N SER A 25 -42.16 15.00 -10.19
CA SER A 25 -40.74 15.29 -10.47
C SER A 25 -39.78 14.47 -9.61
N ILE A 26 -40.13 14.20 -8.35
CA ILE A 26 -39.34 13.33 -7.46
C ILE A 26 -39.39 11.88 -7.94
N ILE A 27 -40.57 11.38 -8.31
CA ILE A 27 -40.73 10.02 -8.88
C ILE A 27 -39.91 9.88 -10.17
N TYR A 28 -39.90 10.89 -11.04
CA TYR A 28 -39.10 10.90 -12.26
C TYR A 28 -37.59 10.93 -11.96
N ALA A 29 -37.12 11.80 -11.06
CA ALA A 29 -35.71 11.88 -10.70
C ALA A 29 -35.19 10.58 -10.05
N THR A 30 -35.92 10.04 -9.07
CA THR A 30 -35.54 8.80 -8.36
C THR A 30 -35.57 7.58 -9.29
N SER A 31 -36.59 7.45 -10.15
CA SER A 31 -36.67 6.36 -11.13
C SER A 31 -35.55 6.47 -12.17
N THR A 32 -35.20 7.68 -12.62
CA THR A 32 -34.11 7.91 -13.58
C THR A 32 -32.76 7.49 -12.99
N LEU A 33 -32.47 7.91 -11.75
CA LEU A 33 -31.25 7.49 -11.03
C LEU A 33 -31.19 5.97 -10.83
N PHE A 34 -32.31 5.32 -10.52
CA PHE A 34 -32.38 3.87 -10.37
C PHE A 34 -32.13 3.14 -11.69
N MET A 35 -32.72 3.59 -12.80
CA MET A 35 -32.49 2.97 -14.11
C MET A 35 -31.05 3.20 -14.59
N TYR A 36 -30.45 4.36 -14.27
CA TYR A 36 -29.04 4.63 -14.54
C TYR A 36 -28.11 3.69 -13.75
N ASP A 37 -28.34 3.49 -12.46
CA ASP A 37 -27.61 2.52 -11.64
C ASP A 37 -27.78 1.07 -12.18
N TYR A 38 -28.98 0.67 -12.59
CA TYR A 38 -29.22 -0.63 -13.23
C TYR A 38 -28.42 -0.81 -14.54
N LEU A 39 -28.41 0.20 -15.42
CA LEU A 39 -27.63 0.17 -16.66
C LEU A 39 -26.12 0.07 -16.42
N LEU A 40 -25.62 0.65 -15.33
CA LEU A 40 -24.20 0.52 -14.94
C LEU A 40 -23.86 -0.86 -14.37
N THR A 41 -24.77 -1.52 -13.65
CA THR A 41 -24.48 -2.78 -12.94
C THR A 41 -24.88 -4.05 -13.69
N VAL A 42 -25.75 -3.97 -14.71
CA VAL A 42 -26.35 -5.14 -15.38
C VAL A 42 -25.31 -6.17 -15.90
N TRP A 43 -24.13 -5.71 -16.33
CA TRP A 43 -23.04 -6.60 -16.76
C TRP A 43 -22.38 -7.37 -15.61
N ASP A 44 -22.21 -6.74 -14.44
CA ASP A 44 -21.73 -7.40 -13.24
C ASP A 44 -22.81 -8.36 -12.68
N GLU A 45 -24.09 -7.97 -12.73
CA GLU A 45 -25.22 -8.85 -12.38
C GLU A 45 -25.23 -10.11 -13.27
N ALA A 46 -25.12 -9.94 -14.59
CA ALA A 46 -25.01 -11.04 -15.53
C ALA A 46 -23.80 -11.94 -15.21
N LYS A 47 -22.62 -11.35 -14.99
CA LYS A 47 -21.36 -12.09 -14.77
C LYS A 47 -21.33 -12.85 -13.44
N TYR A 48 -21.83 -12.28 -12.35
CA TYR A 48 -21.64 -12.80 -10.99
C TYR A 48 -22.89 -13.39 -10.34
N VAL A 49 -24.09 -12.93 -10.69
CA VAL A 49 -25.36 -13.44 -10.13
C VAL A 49 -26.00 -14.47 -11.06
N TRP A 50 -26.04 -14.20 -12.37
CA TRP A 50 -26.83 -15.01 -13.33
C TRP A 50 -26.02 -16.08 -14.09
N ARG A 51 -24.71 -15.86 -14.33
CA ARG A 51 -23.84 -16.84 -15.01
C ARG A 51 -23.57 -18.16 -14.25
N PRO A 52 -23.55 -18.22 -12.90
CA PRO A 52 -23.39 -19.48 -12.18
C PRO A 52 -24.61 -20.43 -12.33
N ARG A 53 -24.38 -21.69 -12.73
CA ARG A 53 -25.43 -22.70 -13.05
C ARG A 53 -26.35 -23.15 -11.88
N LYS A 54 -26.30 -22.54 -10.70
CA LYS A 54 -27.14 -22.92 -9.54
C LYS A 54 -27.86 -21.70 -8.96
N VAL A 55 -29.18 -21.68 -9.08
CA VAL A 55 -30.03 -20.70 -8.38
C VAL A 55 -29.94 -20.96 -6.87
N THR A 56 -29.59 -19.92 -6.11
CA THR A 56 -29.51 -19.98 -4.64
C THR A 56 -30.62 -19.16 -4.00
N ILE A 57 -30.90 -19.38 -2.70
CA ILE A 57 -31.85 -18.55 -1.93
C ILE A 57 -31.46 -17.06 -2.02
N SER A 58 -30.16 -16.76 -2.00
CA SER A 58 -29.66 -15.40 -2.14
C SER A 58 -29.81 -14.84 -3.56
N SER A 59 -29.75 -15.67 -4.60
CA SER A 59 -30.08 -15.28 -5.99
C SER A 59 -31.56 -14.91 -6.12
N VAL A 60 -32.46 -15.64 -5.43
CA VAL A 60 -33.90 -15.33 -5.38
C VAL A 60 -34.17 -14.05 -4.59
N ALA A 61 -33.52 -13.86 -3.44
CA ALA A 61 -33.62 -12.59 -2.69
C ALA A 61 -33.09 -11.41 -3.51
N PHE A 62 -31.97 -11.57 -4.22
CA PHE A 62 -31.44 -10.56 -5.12
C PHE A 62 -32.42 -10.21 -6.24
N PHE A 63 -33.04 -11.22 -6.87
CA PHE A 63 -34.07 -11.01 -7.90
C PHE A 63 -35.21 -10.13 -7.38
N LEU A 64 -35.78 -10.49 -6.22
CA LEU A 64 -36.91 -9.79 -5.62
C LEU A 64 -36.54 -8.37 -5.16
N ALA A 65 -35.33 -8.16 -4.64
CA ALA A 65 -34.83 -6.84 -4.24
C ALA A 65 -34.59 -5.91 -5.45
N ARG A 66 -33.92 -6.39 -6.50
CA ARG A 66 -33.50 -5.58 -7.66
C ARG A 66 -34.60 -5.44 -8.71
N TYR A 67 -35.18 -6.54 -9.16
CA TYR A 67 -36.15 -6.55 -10.27
C TYR A 67 -37.58 -6.21 -9.82
N GLY A 68 -37.93 -6.49 -8.56
CA GLY A 68 -39.18 -6.00 -7.96
C GLY A 68 -39.22 -4.47 -7.84
N ALA A 69 -38.10 -3.86 -7.43
CA ALA A 69 -37.95 -2.41 -7.38
C ALA A 69 -37.98 -1.78 -8.78
N MET A 70 -37.33 -2.43 -9.76
CA MET A 70 -37.39 -2.00 -11.17
C MET A 70 -38.82 -2.03 -11.72
N ALA A 71 -39.58 -3.11 -11.49
CA ALA A 71 -40.98 -3.21 -11.90
C ALA A 71 -41.85 -2.15 -11.21
N GLY A 72 -41.64 -1.90 -9.91
CA GLY A 72 -42.33 -0.85 -9.16
C GLY A 72 -42.01 0.57 -9.66
N ALA A 73 -40.75 0.83 -10.03
CA ALA A 73 -40.33 2.10 -10.63
C ALA A 73 -40.99 2.30 -12.01
N ILE A 74 -40.93 1.31 -12.90
CA ILE A 74 -41.60 1.36 -14.21
C ILE A 74 -43.11 1.58 -14.06
N ALA A 75 -43.78 0.88 -13.14
CA ALA A 75 -45.21 1.07 -12.86
C ALA A 75 -45.53 2.48 -12.31
N SER A 76 -44.61 3.08 -11.55
CA SER A 76 -44.74 4.46 -11.04
C SER A 76 -44.67 5.51 -12.16
N LEU A 77 -43.93 5.23 -13.24
CA LEU A 77 -43.76 6.10 -14.40
C LEU A 77 -44.93 6.06 -15.40
N LEU A 78 -45.90 5.16 -15.23
CA LEU A 78 -47.05 5.07 -16.13
C LEU A 78 -48.00 6.27 -15.96
N PRO A 79 -48.54 6.84 -17.05
CA PRO A 79 -49.56 7.89 -16.96
C PRO A 79 -50.76 7.42 -16.13
N GLY A 80 -51.15 8.21 -15.11
CA GLY A 80 -52.26 7.88 -14.21
C GLY A 80 -51.94 6.81 -13.14
N SER A 81 -50.67 6.46 -12.92
CA SER A 81 -50.25 5.46 -11.92
C SER A 81 -50.79 5.70 -10.50
N ASN A 82 -50.91 6.97 -10.10
CA ASN A 82 -51.42 7.39 -8.80
C ASN A 82 -52.97 7.47 -8.73
N SER A 83 -53.65 7.65 -9.86
CA SER A 83 -55.12 7.78 -9.95
C SER A 83 -55.84 6.45 -10.22
N VAL A 84 -55.13 5.40 -10.62
CA VAL A 84 -55.68 4.02 -10.74
C VAL A 84 -55.32 3.19 -9.50
N PRO A 85 -56.28 2.87 -8.60
CA PRO A 85 -56.01 2.15 -7.35
C PRO A 85 -55.29 0.81 -7.54
N ALA A 86 -55.58 0.08 -8.62
CA ALA A 86 -54.94 -1.19 -8.91
C ALA A 86 -53.43 -1.04 -9.20
N ILE A 87 -53.01 0.04 -9.87
CA ILE A 87 -51.59 0.30 -10.18
C ILE A 87 -50.85 0.80 -8.93
N ALA A 88 -51.46 1.73 -8.19
CA ALA A 88 -50.94 2.21 -6.92
C ALA A 88 -50.74 1.05 -5.91
N ASN A 89 -51.75 0.21 -5.71
CA ASN A 89 -51.69 -0.95 -4.81
C ASN A 89 -50.63 -1.98 -5.26
N THR A 90 -50.55 -2.28 -6.56
CA THR A 90 -49.52 -3.19 -7.10
C THR A 90 -48.10 -2.64 -6.87
N THR A 91 -47.91 -1.34 -7.09
CA THR A 91 -46.64 -0.65 -6.86
C THR A 91 -46.24 -0.69 -5.37
N THR A 92 -47.19 -0.46 -4.47
CA THR A 92 -46.98 -0.58 -3.01
C THR A 92 -46.57 -1.99 -2.59
N VAL A 93 -47.22 -3.03 -3.13
CA VAL A 93 -46.86 -4.43 -2.85
C VAL A 93 -45.47 -4.79 -3.40
N LEU A 94 -45.13 -4.37 -4.62
CA LEU A 94 -43.80 -4.60 -5.20
C LEU A 94 -42.70 -3.92 -4.37
N ARG A 95 -42.90 -2.67 -3.95
CA ARG A 95 -41.98 -1.95 -3.06
C ARG A 95 -41.78 -2.69 -1.72
N LEU A 96 -42.85 -3.18 -1.09
CA LEU A 96 -42.77 -3.95 0.16
C LEU A 96 -41.98 -5.24 -0.01
N LEU A 97 -42.21 -6.00 -1.09
CA LEU A 97 -41.47 -7.23 -1.38
C LEU A 97 -39.97 -6.97 -1.58
N SER A 98 -39.60 -5.91 -2.29
CA SER A 98 -38.20 -5.54 -2.50
C SER A 98 -37.51 -5.04 -1.23
N ILE A 99 -38.23 -4.35 -0.34
CA ILE A 99 -37.75 -3.98 1.00
C ILE A 99 -37.44 -5.26 1.79
N VAL A 100 -38.42 -6.16 1.96
CA VAL A 100 -38.25 -7.41 2.72
C VAL A 100 -37.09 -8.27 2.17
N ALA A 101 -36.93 -8.32 0.84
CA ALA A 101 -35.82 -9.02 0.20
C ALA A 101 -34.45 -8.37 0.48
N SER A 102 -34.39 -7.03 0.55
CA SER A 102 -33.17 -6.28 0.90
C SER A 102 -32.77 -6.49 2.36
N GLU A 103 -33.74 -6.40 3.28
CA GLU A 103 -33.55 -6.66 4.72
C GLU A 103 -33.01 -8.08 4.99
N PHE A 104 -33.49 -9.07 4.22
CA PHE A 104 -33.01 -10.44 4.30
C PHE A 104 -31.54 -10.58 3.86
N ILE A 105 -31.12 -9.87 2.81
CA ILE A 105 -29.72 -9.86 2.35
C ILE A 105 -28.80 -9.27 3.44
N ILE A 106 -29.22 -8.18 4.09
CA ILE A 106 -28.48 -7.56 5.20
C ILE A 106 -28.40 -8.53 6.40
N ALA A 107 -29.51 -9.19 6.75
CA ALA A 107 -29.54 -10.21 7.80
C ALA A 107 -28.51 -11.33 7.57
N VAL A 108 -28.48 -11.89 6.35
CA VAL A 108 -27.55 -12.96 5.96
C VAL A 108 -26.10 -12.47 6.03
N ARG A 109 -25.82 -11.23 5.60
CA ARG A 109 -24.49 -10.58 5.70
C ARG A 109 -24.03 -10.45 7.15
N THR A 110 -24.86 -9.89 8.03
CA THR A 110 -24.52 -9.74 9.46
C THR A 110 -24.36 -11.10 10.16
N TRP A 111 -25.19 -12.09 9.83
CA TRP A 111 -25.06 -13.46 10.33
C TRP A 111 -23.74 -14.14 9.88
N ALA A 112 -23.32 -13.90 8.62
CA ALA A 112 -22.05 -14.40 8.08
C ALA A 112 -20.83 -13.74 8.77
N ILE A 113 -20.87 -12.42 8.98
CA ILE A 113 -19.85 -11.65 9.73
C ILE A 113 -19.62 -12.23 11.15
N TRP A 114 -20.69 -12.75 11.77
CA TRP A 114 -20.65 -13.44 13.07
C TRP A 114 -20.41 -14.95 12.98
N GLY A 115 -19.82 -15.44 11.88
CA GLY A 115 -19.38 -16.83 11.74
C GLY A 115 -20.53 -17.83 11.79
N ARG A 116 -21.73 -17.45 11.31
CA ARG A 116 -22.97 -18.24 11.35
C ARG A 116 -23.43 -18.60 12.78
N SER A 117 -23.13 -17.76 13.78
CA SER A 117 -23.58 -17.94 15.16
C SER A 117 -25.10 -18.10 15.26
N ARG A 118 -25.57 -19.21 15.87
CA ARG A 118 -27.01 -19.46 16.11
C ARG A 118 -27.66 -18.37 16.98
N ARG A 119 -26.91 -17.76 17.92
CA ARG A 119 -27.44 -16.67 18.76
C ARG A 119 -27.76 -15.43 17.93
N ILE A 120 -26.87 -15.06 17.02
CA ILE A 120 -27.05 -13.92 16.12
C ILE A 120 -28.17 -14.19 15.11
N LEU A 121 -28.32 -15.43 14.63
CA LEU A 121 -29.47 -15.81 13.79
C LEU A 121 -30.81 -15.57 14.50
N TRP A 122 -30.95 -16.02 15.75
CA TRP A 122 -32.19 -15.81 16.51
C TRP A 122 -32.44 -14.34 16.84
N THR A 123 -31.40 -13.55 17.13
CA THR A 123 -31.53 -12.10 17.30
C THR A 123 -32.03 -11.42 16.02
N LEU A 124 -31.39 -11.69 14.87
CA LEU A 124 -31.77 -11.09 13.60
C LEU A 124 -33.19 -11.52 13.17
N ALA A 125 -33.53 -12.80 13.33
CA ALA A 125 -34.86 -13.31 13.05
C ALA A 125 -35.94 -12.65 13.94
N PHE A 126 -35.67 -12.47 15.23
CA PHE A 126 -36.61 -11.81 16.15
C PHE A 126 -36.91 -10.37 15.73
N PHE A 127 -35.88 -9.54 15.51
CA PHE A 127 -36.09 -8.15 15.12
C PHE A 127 -36.66 -8.01 13.70
N SER A 128 -36.26 -8.88 12.77
CA SER A 128 -36.83 -8.93 11.41
C SER A 128 -38.33 -9.23 11.44
N VAL A 129 -38.77 -10.24 12.21
CA VAL A 129 -40.20 -10.55 12.41
C VAL A 129 -40.94 -9.40 13.09
N ALA A 130 -40.33 -8.77 14.10
CA ALA A 130 -40.91 -7.63 14.81
C ALA A 130 -41.09 -6.37 13.94
N ALA A 131 -40.26 -6.18 12.91
CA ALA A 131 -40.41 -5.09 11.95
C ALA A 131 -41.39 -5.44 10.81
N ILE A 132 -41.30 -6.65 10.25
CA ILE A 132 -42.08 -7.04 9.06
C ILE A 132 -43.56 -7.24 9.36
N ILE A 133 -43.95 -7.85 10.50
CA ILE A 133 -45.36 -8.14 10.79
C ILE A 133 -46.20 -6.85 10.92
N PRO A 134 -45.82 -5.84 11.73
CA PRO A 134 -46.58 -4.59 11.81
C PRO A 134 -46.61 -3.84 10.47
N ALA A 135 -45.51 -3.86 9.71
CA ALA A 135 -45.46 -3.27 8.37
C ALA A 135 -46.46 -3.92 7.40
N ALA A 136 -46.50 -5.26 7.37
CA ALA A 136 -47.42 -6.00 6.51
C ALA A 136 -48.90 -5.79 6.89
N ILE A 137 -49.22 -5.68 8.19
CA ILE A 137 -50.59 -5.39 8.66
C ILE A 137 -51.01 -3.97 8.25
N ILE A 138 -50.17 -2.97 8.53
CA ILE A 138 -50.47 -1.55 8.24
C ILE A 138 -50.60 -1.32 6.72
N VAL A 139 -49.69 -1.89 5.91
CA VAL A 139 -49.78 -1.81 4.44
C VAL A 139 -50.98 -2.59 3.90
N GLY A 140 -51.32 -3.74 4.50
CA GLY A 140 -52.50 -4.52 4.12
C GLY A 140 -53.81 -3.78 4.36
N GLU A 141 -53.94 -3.12 5.52
CA GLU A 141 -55.10 -2.30 5.86
C GLU A 141 -55.16 -1.00 5.06
N ASP A 142 -54.02 -0.40 4.73
CA ASP A 142 -53.91 0.73 3.83
C ASP A 142 -54.39 0.39 2.40
N VAL A 143 -53.87 -0.68 1.82
CA VAL A 143 -54.28 -1.18 0.48
C VAL A 143 -55.75 -1.57 0.45
N ALA A 144 -56.28 -2.17 1.53
CA ALA A 144 -57.69 -2.57 1.63
C ALA A 144 -58.65 -1.40 1.90
N SER A 145 -58.17 -0.28 2.46
CA SER A 145 -59.00 0.89 2.78
C SER A 145 -58.81 2.09 1.85
N SER A 146 -57.80 2.05 0.98
CA SER A 146 -57.48 3.08 0.00
C SER A 146 -58.63 3.39 -0.95
N ARG A 147 -58.97 4.68 -1.05
CA ARG A 147 -59.98 5.25 -1.94
C ARG A 147 -59.49 6.55 -2.53
N VAL A 148 -59.58 6.68 -3.84
CA VAL A 148 -59.33 7.94 -4.56
C VAL A 148 -60.47 8.89 -4.28
N LYS A 149 -60.16 10.09 -3.79
CA LYS A 149 -61.13 11.15 -3.54
C LYS A 149 -60.77 12.39 -4.38
N ALA A 150 -61.71 12.89 -5.15
CA ALA A 150 -61.55 14.18 -5.82
C ALA A 150 -61.50 15.32 -4.78
N LEU A 151 -60.54 16.23 -4.93
CA LEU A 151 -60.36 17.36 -3.99
C LEU A 151 -61.30 18.54 -4.28
N ILE A 152 -61.86 18.63 -5.49
CA ILE A 152 -62.56 19.83 -5.99
C ILE A 152 -63.95 19.49 -6.58
N SER A 153 -64.01 18.63 -7.59
CA SER A 153 -65.24 17.97 -8.07
C SER A 153 -64.86 16.67 -8.79
N GLU A 154 -65.82 15.77 -9.03
CA GLU A 154 -65.56 14.49 -9.72
C GLU A 154 -65.07 14.68 -11.18
N GLU A 155 -65.40 15.80 -11.83
CA GLU A 155 -64.89 16.13 -13.17
C GLU A 155 -63.37 16.40 -13.19
N PHE A 156 -62.76 16.72 -12.05
CA PHE A 156 -61.31 16.97 -11.93
C PHE A 156 -60.55 15.82 -11.26
N ILE A 157 -61.15 14.63 -11.11
CA ILE A 157 -60.53 13.50 -10.39
C ILE A 157 -59.20 13.03 -11.01
N ASP A 158 -59.04 13.16 -12.33
CA ASP A 158 -57.81 12.80 -13.05
C ASP A 158 -56.69 13.86 -12.94
N ILE A 159 -57.03 15.09 -12.53
CA ILE A 159 -56.12 16.24 -12.43
C ILE A 159 -55.75 16.54 -10.97
N CYS A 160 -56.71 16.38 -10.06
CA CYS A 160 -56.56 16.73 -8.65
C CYS A 160 -57.39 15.77 -7.76
N SER A 161 -56.83 14.61 -7.52
CA SER A 161 -57.33 13.63 -6.56
C SER A 161 -56.28 13.28 -5.51
N LEU A 162 -56.76 12.78 -4.37
CA LEU A 162 -55.94 12.36 -3.25
C LEU A 162 -56.35 10.94 -2.85
N THR A 163 -55.40 10.01 -2.86
CA THR A 163 -55.63 8.64 -2.39
C THR A 163 -55.68 8.67 -0.87
N THR A 164 -56.88 8.52 -0.33
CA THR A 164 -57.17 8.54 1.11
C THR A 164 -57.33 7.13 1.64
N SER A 165 -56.80 6.89 2.84
CA SER A 165 -56.80 5.60 3.53
C SER A 165 -57.29 5.80 4.96
N LYS A 166 -57.67 4.72 5.64
CA LYS A 166 -57.92 4.77 7.10
C LYS A 166 -56.64 4.97 7.91
N ILE A 167 -55.48 4.74 7.30
CA ILE A 167 -54.16 4.90 7.91
C ILE A 167 -53.61 6.30 7.54
N ASP A 168 -53.84 7.29 8.39
CA ASP A 168 -53.42 8.68 8.16
C ASP A 168 -52.05 9.03 8.75
N GLN A 169 -51.65 8.38 9.86
CA GLN A 169 -50.36 8.57 10.55
C GLN A 169 -49.61 7.24 10.86
N GLY A 170 -50.20 6.08 10.54
CA GLY A 170 -49.65 4.77 10.94
C GLY A 170 -48.31 4.40 10.29
N PHE A 171 -47.96 4.98 9.14
CA PHE A 171 -46.71 4.71 8.42
C PHE A 171 -45.42 5.07 9.17
N VAL A 172 -45.51 5.89 10.22
CA VAL A 172 -44.38 6.18 11.11
C VAL A 172 -43.94 4.91 11.87
N VAL A 173 -44.87 4.01 12.21
CA VAL A 173 -44.56 2.82 13.01
C VAL A 173 -43.68 1.81 12.25
N PRO A 174 -44.00 1.40 11.00
CA PRO A 174 -43.09 0.59 10.19
C PRO A 174 -41.72 1.24 9.99
N TYR A 175 -41.69 2.55 9.72
CA TYR A 175 -40.44 3.28 9.47
C TYR A 175 -39.51 3.27 10.71
N VAL A 176 -40.04 3.53 11.90
CA VAL A 176 -39.29 3.45 13.16
C VAL A 176 -38.82 2.01 13.44
N LEU A 177 -39.64 1.00 13.17
CA LEU A 177 -39.26 -0.41 13.38
C LEU A 177 -38.15 -0.86 12.42
N THR A 178 -38.18 -0.43 11.16
CA THR A 178 -37.08 -0.68 10.20
C THR A 178 -35.79 0.02 10.64
N ILE A 179 -35.85 1.30 11.06
CA ILE A 179 -34.68 2.01 11.60
C ILE A 179 -34.10 1.29 12.82
N LEU A 180 -34.94 0.78 13.73
CA LEU A 180 -34.49 0.01 14.89
C LEU A 180 -33.85 -1.33 14.50
N TYR A 181 -34.39 -2.02 13.50
CA TYR A 181 -33.78 -3.25 12.97
C TYR A 181 -32.42 -2.98 12.33
N GLU A 182 -32.33 -1.96 11.48
CA GLU A 182 -31.09 -1.55 10.82
C GLU A 182 -30.04 -1.04 11.83
N LEU A 183 -30.45 -0.33 12.89
CA LEU A 183 -29.55 0.00 13.99
C LEU A 183 -28.96 -1.25 14.67
N VAL A 184 -29.73 -2.34 14.78
CA VAL A 184 -29.26 -3.63 15.31
C VAL A 184 -28.32 -4.35 14.32
N THR A 185 -28.65 -4.42 13.03
CA THR A 185 -27.77 -5.05 12.00
C THR A 185 -26.43 -4.33 11.91
N LEU A 186 -26.44 -2.99 11.92
CA LEU A 186 -25.25 -2.16 11.96
C LEU A 186 -24.47 -2.36 13.26
N THR A 187 -25.12 -2.23 14.43
CA THR A 187 -24.42 -2.32 15.72
C THR A 187 -23.69 -3.65 15.86
N LEU A 188 -24.33 -4.75 15.46
CA LEU A 188 -23.70 -6.07 15.42
C LEU A 188 -22.52 -6.11 14.44
N SER A 189 -22.65 -5.50 13.26
CA SER A 189 -21.60 -5.44 12.24
C SER A 189 -20.41 -4.59 12.71
N LEU A 190 -20.64 -3.36 13.22
CA LEU A 190 -19.63 -2.47 13.77
C LEU A 190 -18.93 -3.07 14.99
N ILE A 191 -19.63 -3.72 15.93
CA ILE A 191 -18.99 -4.40 17.07
C ILE A 191 -17.99 -5.46 16.58
N ARG A 192 -18.32 -6.19 15.51
CA ARG A 192 -17.42 -7.20 14.95
C ARG A 192 -16.25 -6.58 14.17
N ILE A 193 -16.52 -5.55 13.36
CA ILE A 193 -15.50 -4.84 12.58
C ILE A 193 -14.54 -4.05 13.49
N ILE A 194 -15.02 -3.37 14.54
CA ILE A 194 -14.16 -2.69 15.55
C ILE A 194 -13.26 -3.70 16.25
N ARG A 195 -13.79 -4.88 16.62
CA ARG A 195 -12.98 -5.96 17.19
C ARG A 195 -11.88 -6.37 16.22
N TRP A 196 -12.22 -6.65 14.96
CA TRP A 196 -11.23 -6.97 13.93
C TRP A 196 -10.21 -5.85 13.70
N ARG A 197 -10.64 -4.58 13.66
CA ARG A 197 -9.73 -3.42 13.54
C ARG A 197 -8.78 -3.25 14.73
N ARG A 198 -9.14 -3.77 15.92
CA ARG A 198 -8.31 -3.77 17.13
C ARG A 198 -7.43 -5.02 17.28
N THR A 199 -7.79 -6.13 16.64
CA THR A 199 -7.03 -7.40 16.71
C THR A 199 -6.20 -7.69 15.46
N ILE A 200 -6.48 -7.03 14.34
CA ILE A 200 -5.78 -7.19 13.06
C ILE A 200 -5.09 -5.85 12.73
N PRO A 201 -3.75 -5.80 12.77
CA PRO A 201 -3.00 -4.58 12.48
C PRO A 201 -3.21 -4.14 11.02
N LYS A 202 -3.00 -2.83 10.77
CA LYS A 202 -3.45 -2.15 9.54
C LYS A 202 -2.84 -2.76 8.26
N ASN A 203 -1.60 -3.24 8.35
CA ASN A 203 -0.83 -3.88 7.29
C ASN A 203 -1.36 -5.26 6.82
N ILE A 204 -2.04 -6.02 7.69
CA ILE A 204 -2.57 -7.37 7.35
C ILE A 204 -4.09 -7.34 7.10
N ARG A 205 -4.69 -6.15 7.06
CA ARG A 205 -6.14 -6.01 6.97
C ARG A 205 -6.61 -6.03 5.51
N ALA A 206 -7.31 -7.09 5.12
CA ALA A 206 -7.93 -7.19 3.81
C ALA A 206 -8.80 -5.94 3.49
N PRO A 207 -8.65 -5.29 2.31
CA PRO A 207 -9.34 -4.05 1.95
C PRO A 207 -10.87 -4.09 2.10
N ILE A 208 -11.45 -5.28 1.95
CA ILE A 208 -12.87 -5.56 2.20
C ILE A 208 -13.35 -5.09 3.58
N ILE A 209 -12.53 -5.21 4.64
CA ILE A 209 -12.89 -4.83 6.02
C ILE A 209 -12.95 -3.31 6.17
N ASP A 210 -12.05 -2.59 5.48
CA ASP A 210 -11.99 -1.13 5.56
C ASP A 210 -13.02 -0.46 4.65
N ASN A 211 -13.34 -1.04 3.49
CA ASN A 211 -14.51 -0.65 2.69
C ASN A 211 -15.83 -0.95 3.43
N LEU A 212 -15.98 -2.14 4.04
CA LEU A 212 -17.11 -2.48 4.93
C LEU A 212 -17.33 -1.45 6.04
N TRP A 213 -16.24 -0.97 6.65
CA TRP A 213 -16.27 0.05 7.70
C TRP A 213 -16.67 1.41 7.14
N ARG A 214 -15.94 1.92 6.14
CA ARG A 214 -16.15 3.26 5.58
C ARG A 214 -17.57 3.40 5.01
N ASP A 215 -17.96 2.47 4.14
CA ASP A 215 -19.18 2.59 3.36
C ASP A 215 -20.42 2.30 4.24
N GLY A 216 -20.29 1.41 5.23
CA GLY A 216 -21.34 1.14 6.22
C GLY A 216 -21.55 2.29 7.21
N VAL A 217 -20.49 2.96 7.66
CA VAL A 217 -20.59 4.14 8.53
C VAL A 217 -21.13 5.36 7.77
N LEU A 218 -20.71 5.56 6.52
CA LEU A 218 -21.26 6.62 5.65
C LEU A 218 -22.76 6.42 5.42
N TYR A 219 -23.20 5.21 5.00
CA TYR A 219 -24.61 4.89 4.78
C TYR A 219 -25.50 5.26 5.98
N PHE A 220 -25.11 4.87 7.20
CA PHE A 220 -25.87 5.20 8.42
C PHE A 220 -25.79 6.67 8.83
N SER A 221 -24.67 7.34 8.54
CA SER A 221 -24.52 8.77 8.86
C SER A 221 -25.51 9.63 8.07
N PHE A 222 -25.87 9.22 6.85
CA PHE A 222 -26.93 9.84 6.06
C PHE A 222 -28.33 9.39 6.48
N MET A 223 -28.53 8.11 6.82
CA MET A 223 -29.84 7.58 7.24
C MET A 223 -30.33 8.14 8.59
N LEU A 224 -29.41 8.51 9.49
CA LEU A 224 -29.72 9.09 10.81
C LEU A 224 -29.84 10.62 10.80
N GLY A 225 -29.70 11.29 9.65
CA GLY A 225 -30.00 12.71 9.52
C GLY A 225 -31.47 12.96 9.87
N PRO A 226 -31.81 13.90 10.77
CA PRO A 226 -33.20 14.17 11.10
C PRO A 226 -33.94 14.64 9.83
N PRO A 227 -35.11 14.09 9.50
CA PRO A 227 -35.92 14.64 8.41
C PRO A 227 -36.28 16.08 8.79
N ASP A 228 -35.88 17.05 7.96
CA ASP A 228 -36.03 18.47 8.26
C ASP A 228 -37.48 18.95 8.05
N THR A 229 -38.34 18.44 8.93
CA THR A 229 -39.78 18.70 9.01
C THR A 229 -40.14 20.16 9.33
N LYS A 230 -39.15 21.05 9.47
CA LYS A 230 -39.33 22.49 9.74
C LYS A 230 -39.59 23.35 8.51
N ARG A 231 -39.65 22.78 7.29
CA ARG A 231 -40.36 23.41 6.16
C ARG A 231 -41.79 22.89 5.98
N ARG A 232 -42.63 23.08 7.00
CA ARG A 232 -44.07 23.24 6.76
C ARG A 232 -44.34 24.68 6.36
N PHE A 233 -44.85 24.88 5.14
CA PHE A 233 -45.66 26.06 4.85
C PHE A 233 -46.85 26.10 5.83
N PRO A 234 -47.21 27.28 6.37
CA PRO A 234 -48.13 27.36 7.50
C PRO A 234 -49.57 26.95 7.13
N HIS A 235 -50.30 26.45 8.12
CA HIS A 235 -51.73 26.22 8.02
C HIS A 235 -52.47 27.51 7.62
N LEU A 236 -53.30 27.42 6.57
CA LEU A 236 -54.39 28.36 6.30
C LEU A 236 -55.72 27.62 6.21
N ALA A 237 -56.19 27.12 7.36
CA ALA A 237 -57.62 27.06 7.63
C ALA A 237 -58.08 28.49 7.94
N GLY A 238 -59.16 28.96 7.31
CA GLY A 238 -59.40 30.39 7.18
C GLY A 238 -60.11 31.12 8.34
N SER A 239 -60.23 32.43 8.11
CA SER A 239 -61.15 33.43 8.70
C SER A 239 -60.56 34.46 9.68
N LYS A 240 -60.81 35.74 9.36
CA LYS A 240 -60.76 36.98 10.16
C LYS A 240 -59.35 37.42 10.63
N ASP A 241 -58.96 38.70 10.57
CA ASP A 241 -59.68 39.94 10.23
C ASP A 241 -58.79 40.92 9.43
N SER A 242 -59.40 41.96 8.85
CA SER A 242 -58.74 43.01 8.08
C SER A 242 -58.20 44.15 8.96
N ARG A 243 -56.96 44.62 8.68
CA ARG A 243 -56.63 46.06 8.52
C ARG A 243 -55.17 46.41 8.16
N ASP A 244 -55.09 47.52 7.42
CA ASP A 244 -54.03 48.55 7.33
C ASP A 244 -52.75 48.40 6.46
N ILE A 245 -52.39 49.55 5.89
CA ILE A 245 -51.48 49.87 4.76
C ILE A 245 -50.63 51.10 5.20
N THR A 246 -49.62 51.53 4.39
CA THR A 246 -48.81 52.80 4.43
C THR A 246 -47.43 52.70 5.13
N ALA A 247 -46.35 53.45 4.80
CA ALA A 247 -45.92 54.28 3.64
C ALA A 247 -44.38 54.64 3.73
N PRO A 248 -43.71 55.28 2.73
CA PRO A 248 -42.23 55.27 2.55
C PRO A 248 -41.48 56.64 2.47
N GLY A 249 -40.15 56.64 2.20
CA GLY A 249 -39.31 57.79 1.73
C GLY A 249 -37.85 57.37 1.37
N SER A 250 -37.29 57.63 0.16
CA SER A 250 -36.55 58.84 -0.33
C SER A 250 -35.05 58.91 0.07
N SER A 251 -34.03 59.28 -0.74
CA SER A 251 -33.91 59.83 -2.13
C SER A 251 -32.53 59.51 -2.79
N VAL A 252 -32.06 60.23 -3.85
CA VAL A 252 -30.92 59.88 -4.76
C VAL A 252 -30.05 61.08 -5.20
N TYR A 253 -28.75 60.90 -5.50
CA TYR A 253 -28.04 61.64 -6.58
C TYR A 253 -26.82 60.87 -7.18
N ARG A 254 -26.46 61.17 -8.44
CA ARG A 254 -25.46 60.51 -9.35
C ARG A 254 -24.86 61.58 -10.31
N PRO A 255 -23.96 61.34 -11.31
CA PRO A 255 -23.63 60.13 -12.09
C PRO A 255 -22.13 59.74 -11.91
N SER A 256 -21.42 58.95 -12.75
CA SER A 256 -21.64 58.16 -13.99
C SER A 256 -20.83 56.84 -13.87
N THR A 257 -20.60 55.93 -14.85
CA THR A 257 -21.00 55.67 -16.25
C THR A 257 -21.71 54.30 -16.35
N GLY A 258 -22.25 53.94 -17.52
CA GLY A 258 -23.30 52.91 -17.68
C GLY A 258 -22.97 51.44 -17.45
N LEU A 259 -23.93 50.71 -16.85
CA LEU A 259 -24.76 49.71 -17.56
C LEU A 259 -26.10 49.54 -16.81
N GLN A 260 -27.19 49.17 -17.49
CA GLN A 260 -28.52 49.05 -16.89
C GLN A 260 -28.79 47.63 -16.35
N LEU A 261 -29.37 47.57 -15.15
CA LEU A 261 -30.04 46.39 -14.59
C LEU A 261 -31.55 46.60 -14.70
N THR A 262 -32.24 45.74 -15.45
CA THR A 262 -33.71 45.63 -15.42
C THR A 262 -34.11 44.36 -14.69
N THR A 263 -34.97 44.50 -13.70
CA THR A 263 -35.56 43.39 -12.94
C THR A 263 -36.65 42.70 -13.75
N GLN A 264 -36.61 41.36 -13.80
CA GLN A 264 -37.74 40.53 -14.20
C GLN A 264 -38.01 39.48 -13.12
N PHE A 265 -39.28 39.11 -12.99
CA PHE A 265 -39.75 38.08 -12.06
C PHE A 265 -39.11 36.73 -12.41
N VAL A 266 -38.65 35.98 -11.41
CA VAL A 266 -38.21 34.60 -11.60
C VAL A 266 -39.35 33.66 -11.22
N GLU A 267 -39.93 33.04 -12.24
CA GLU A 267 -40.93 31.98 -12.15
C GLU A 267 -40.32 30.67 -11.59
N PRO A 268 -41.13 29.65 -11.23
CA PRO A 268 -40.63 28.37 -10.71
C PRO A 268 -39.77 27.53 -11.67
N ASP A 269 -39.52 28.02 -12.89
CA ASP A 269 -38.95 27.24 -13.99
C ASP A 269 -37.41 27.19 -14.01
N ALA A 270 -36.73 28.01 -13.19
CA ALA A 270 -35.27 28.07 -13.12
C ALA A 270 -34.60 26.74 -12.72
N ALA A 271 -35.26 25.91 -11.91
CA ALA A 271 -34.77 24.58 -11.54
C ALA A 271 -34.98 23.53 -12.66
N MET A 272 -35.92 23.76 -13.58
CA MET A 272 -36.18 22.88 -14.72
C MET A 272 -35.28 23.23 -15.91
N TYR A 273 -34.94 24.51 -16.13
CA TYR A 273 -33.96 24.90 -17.16
C TYR A 273 -32.59 24.25 -16.96
N ALA A 274 -32.12 24.14 -15.71
CA ALA A 274 -30.87 23.44 -15.37
C ALA A 274 -30.87 21.92 -15.71
N LEU A 275 -32.03 21.33 -15.97
CA LEU A 275 -32.19 19.95 -16.47
C LEU A 275 -32.62 19.90 -17.96
N GLY A 276 -33.21 20.98 -18.48
CA GLY A 276 -33.57 21.13 -19.90
C GLY A 276 -32.37 21.41 -20.81
N ASP A 277 -31.40 22.20 -20.35
CA ASP A 277 -30.16 22.46 -21.11
C ASP A 277 -29.29 21.19 -21.29
N LEU A 278 -29.54 20.15 -20.49
CA LEU A 278 -28.96 18.80 -20.65
C LEU A 278 -29.62 17.98 -21.76
N TYR A 279 -30.75 18.42 -22.34
CA TYR A 279 -31.57 17.62 -23.26
C TYR A 279 -31.51 18.07 -24.73
N GLU A 280 -31.30 19.36 -25.03
CA GLU A 280 -31.16 19.84 -26.43
C GLU A 280 -29.69 19.93 -26.91
N GLY A 281 -28.72 19.75 -26.01
CA GLY A 281 -27.28 19.91 -26.29
C GLY A 281 -26.51 18.63 -26.65
N GLY A 282 -26.89 17.88 -27.69
CA GLY A 282 -26.01 16.88 -28.34
C GLY A 282 -25.38 15.81 -27.43
N VAL A 283 -26.21 14.94 -26.85
CA VAL A 283 -25.81 13.94 -25.83
C VAL A 283 -25.01 12.77 -26.43
N ARG A 284 -23.72 13.00 -26.75
CA ARG A 284 -22.77 11.89 -26.96
C ARG A 284 -21.36 12.14 -26.40
N ASP A 285 -20.81 13.34 -26.61
CA ASP A 285 -19.38 13.56 -26.35
C ASP A 285 -19.10 14.43 -25.10
N LYS A 286 -19.99 15.37 -24.73
CA LYS A 286 -19.73 16.32 -23.62
C LYS A 286 -20.00 15.82 -22.20
N LEU A 287 -20.66 14.67 -22.03
CA LEU A 287 -20.86 14.08 -20.69
C LEU A 287 -19.65 13.26 -20.20
N PHE A 288 -18.68 12.98 -21.08
CA PHE A 288 -17.48 12.20 -20.74
C PHE A 288 -16.31 13.06 -20.24
N ASP A 289 -16.24 14.34 -20.62
CA ASP A 289 -15.06 15.19 -20.37
C ASP A 289 -15.14 16.03 -19.08
N VAL A 290 -16.35 16.34 -18.56
CA VAL A 290 -16.50 17.22 -17.37
C VAL A 290 -16.27 16.48 -16.05
N VAL A 291 -16.29 15.14 -16.05
CA VAL A 291 -16.05 14.30 -14.86
C VAL A 291 -15.21 13.09 -15.26
N GLY A 292 -13.89 13.29 -15.37
CA GLY A 292 -12.91 12.30 -15.85
C GLY A 292 -12.77 11.05 -14.96
N TYR A 293 -13.73 10.12 -15.06
CA TYR A 293 -13.75 8.87 -14.30
C TYR A 293 -14.05 7.67 -15.20
N ARG A 294 -13.00 7.04 -15.73
CA ARG A 294 -13.09 5.79 -16.53
C ARG A 294 -13.16 4.50 -15.70
N ASP A 295 -12.98 4.56 -14.38
CA ASP A 295 -12.99 3.36 -13.54
C ASP A 295 -14.38 3.07 -12.93
N GLY A 296 -14.86 1.84 -13.15
CA GLY A 296 -16.22 1.42 -12.78
C GLY A 296 -16.45 1.29 -11.27
N ALA A 297 -15.37 1.20 -10.47
CA ALA A 297 -15.45 0.99 -9.03
C ALA A 297 -16.00 2.19 -8.23
N ARG A 298 -15.80 3.43 -8.71
CA ARG A 298 -16.25 4.64 -7.99
C ARG A 298 -17.65 5.12 -8.36
N ARG A 299 -18.16 4.76 -9.55
CA ARG A 299 -19.46 5.21 -10.08
C ARG A 299 -20.64 4.87 -9.14
N GLY A 300 -20.70 3.64 -8.64
CA GLY A 300 -21.80 3.17 -7.79
C GLY A 300 -21.97 3.92 -6.47
N SER A 301 -20.90 4.49 -5.90
CA SER A 301 -20.98 5.21 -4.61
C SER A 301 -21.61 6.60 -4.76
N VAL A 302 -21.25 7.34 -5.81
CA VAL A 302 -21.78 8.70 -6.08
C VAL A 302 -23.24 8.62 -6.52
N THR A 303 -23.59 7.64 -7.37
CA THR A 303 -24.98 7.39 -7.77
C THR A 303 -25.85 6.95 -6.59
N SER A 304 -25.35 6.07 -5.70
CA SER A 304 -26.07 5.70 -4.47
C SER A 304 -26.23 6.87 -3.51
N CYS A 305 -25.23 7.77 -3.42
CA CYS A 305 -25.28 8.96 -2.58
C CYS A 305 -26.35 9.95 -3.08
N LEU A 306 -26.35 10.27 -4.38
CA LEU A 306 -27.37 11.10 -5.02
C LEU A 306 -28.77 10.49 -4.89
N MET A 307 -28.92 9.18 -5.11
CA MET A 307 -30.21 8.49 -5.00
C MET A 307 -30.77 8.56 -3.57
N ASN A 308 -29.92 8.42 -2.54
CA ASN A 308 -30.34 8.58 -1.14
C ASN A 308 -30.63 10.04 -0.75
N CYS A 309 -29.86 11.02 -1.25
CA CYS A 309 -30.14 12.44 -1.00
C CYS A 309 -31.51 12.88 -1.52
N VAL A 310 -31.96 12.35 -2.66
CA VAL A 310 -33.31 12.63 -3.20
C VAL A 310 -34.40 11.88 -2.40
N LEU A 311 -34.13 10.65 -1.96
CA LEU A 311 -35.08 9.82 -1.18
C LEU A 311 -35.26 10.27 0.28
N LEU A 312 -34.27 10.91 0.90
CA LEU A 312 -34.37 11.46 2.26
C LEU A 312 -35.19 12.76 2.33
N GLY A 313 -35.33 13.49 1.22
CA GLY A 313 -36.07 14.76 1.18
C GLY A 313 -37.59 14.60 1.22
N ILE A 314 -38.12 13.50 0.66
CA ILE A 314 -39.56 13.21 0.58
C ILE A 314 -39.77 11.72 0.83
N GLY A 315 -40.54 11.37 1.87
CA GLY A 315 -40.69 10.01 2.39
C GLY A 315 -41.41 9.01 1.47
N MET A 316 -40.79 8.68 0.34
CA MET A 316 -41.20 7.62 -0.59
C MET A 316 -40.04 6.63 -0.74
N GLY A 317 -40.22 5.39 -0.29
CA GLY A 317 -39.12 4.44 -0.13
C GLY A 317 -38.64 3.77 -1.41
N ALA A 318 -37.31 3.71 -1.57
CA ALA A 318 -36.62 2.70 -2.35
C ALA A 318 -35.29 2.25 -1.68
N PRO A 319 -35.32 1.56 -0.51
CA PRO A 319 -34.10 1.15 0.21
C PRO A 319 -33.18 0.16 -0.54
N GLY A 320 -33.69 -0.51 -1.58
CA GLY A 320 -33.00 -1.64 -2.23
C GLY A 320 -31.82 -1.28 -3.15
N GLY A 321 -31.66 -0.01 -3.55
CA GLY A 321 -30.61 0.40 -4.49
C GLY A 321 -29.19 0.17 -3.96
N GLY A 322 -28.80 0.92 -2.91
CA GLY A 322 -27.43 0.89 -2.38
C GLY A 322 -26.97 -0.50 -1.88
N THR A 323 -27.89 -1.28 -1.30
CA THR A 323 -27.61 -2.62 -0.79
C THR A 323 -27.24 -3.62 -1.90
N VAL A 324 -27.86 -3.49 -3.08
CA VAL A 324 -27.55 -4.30 -4.27
C VAL A 324 -26.20 -3.92 -4.87
N THR A 325 -25.91 -2.63 -5.02
CA THR A 325 -24.63 -2.15 -5.58
C THR A 325 -23.44 -2.55 -4.71
N VAL A 326 -23.58 -2.50 -3.38
CA VAL A 326 -22.57 -3.04 -2.43
C VAL A 326 -22.41 -4.56 -2.55
N LEU A 327 -23.48 -5.32 -2.82
CA LEU A 327 -23.37 -6.77 -3.00
C LEU A 327 -22.63 -7.14 -4.29
N LEU A 328 -22.89 -6.45 -5.39
CA LEU A 328 -22.20 -6.66 -6.67
C LEU A 328 -20.72 -6.29 -6.57
N PHE A 329 -20.39 -5.22 -5.84
CA PHE A 329 -19.00 -4.88 -5.50
C PHE A 329 -18.28 -6.00 -4.74
N LEU A 330 -18.96 -6.69 -3.80
CA LEU A 330 -18.38 -7.83 -3.08
C LEU A 330 -18.13 -9.03 -4.01
N LEU A 331 -19.05 -9.32 -4.94
CA LEU A 331 -18.86 -10.42 -5.92
C LEU A 331 -17.79 -10.09 -6.97
N ARG A 332 -17.66 -8.82 -7.37
CA ARG A 332 -16.66 -8.31 -8.32
C ARG A 332 -15.23 -8.42 -7.79
N ASN A 333 -15.04 -8.33 -6.47
CA ASN A 333 -13.75 -8.52 -5.79
C ASN A 333 -13.43 -9.99 -5.44
N GLY A 334 -13.92 -10.95 -6.23
CA GLY A 334 -13.42 -12.34 -6.25
C GLY A 334 -14.39 -13.44 -5.79
N GLU A 335 -15.53 -13.10 -5.18
CA GLU A 335 -16.46 -14.10 -4.64
C GLU A 335 -17.59 -14.48 -5.60
N LYS A 336 -17.61 -15.73 -6.08
CA LYS A 336 -18.59 -16.22 -7.08
C LYS A 336 -19.95 -16.67 -6.50
N SER A 337 -20.24 -16.49 -5.20
CA SER A 337 -21.57 -16.77 -4.58
C SER A 337 -21.66 -16.33 -3.12
N LEU A 338 -22.85 -15.91 -2.64
CA LEU A 338 -23.08 -15.57 -1.22
C LEU A 338 -22.77 -16.71 -0.22
N ASP A 339 -22.80 -17.98 -0.64
CA ASP A 339 -22.41 -19.12 0.19
C ASP A 339 -20.89 -19.25 0.43
N ARG A 340 -20.06 -18.46 -0.26
CA ARG A 340 -18.59 -18.45 -0.11
C ARG A 340 -18.07 -17.38 0.85
N ILE A 341 -18.85 -16.32 1.09
CA ILE A 341 -18.59 -15.26 2.08
C ILE A 341 -18.10 -15.83 3.44
N PRO A 342 -18.66 -16.92 3.98
CA PRO A 342 -18.21 -17.50 5.25
C PRO A 342 -16.82 -18.15 5.20
N ARG A 343 -16.21 -18.42 4.03
CA ARG A 343 -14.87 -19.00 3.91
C ARG A 343 -13.78 -17.92 4.01
N VAL A 344 -13.97 -16.78 3.36
CA VAL A 344 -13.05 -15.63 3.45
C VAL A 344 -13.04 -15.06 4.87
N PHE A 345 -14.21 -14.93 5.51
CA PHE A 345 -14.28 -14.61 6.95
C PHE A 345 -13.78 -15.72 7.89
N ARG A 346 -13.57 -16.94 7.41
CA ARG A 346 -12.88 -18.01 8.15
C ARG A 346 -11.36 -17.87 8.02
N MET A 347 -10.85 -17.60 6.82
CA MET A 347 -9.43 -17.32 6.55
C MET A 347 -8.93 -16.15 7.40
N ALA A 348 -9.61 -15.00 7.35
CA ALA A 348 -9.28 -13.82 8.16
C ALA A 348 -9.44 -13.99 9.69
N TYR A 349 -10.03 -15.09 10.16
CA TYR A 349 -10.17 -15.42 11.58
C TYR A 349 -9.20 -16.52 12.04
N HIS A 350 -8.65 -17.31 11.12
CA HIS A 350 -7.73 -18.41 11.44
C HIS A 350 -6.25 -17.99 11.47
N GLN A 351 -5.87 -16.91 10.78
CA GLN A 351 -4.51 -16.36 10.86
C GLN A 351 -4.15 -15.73 12.23
N ALA A 352 -5.13 -15.44 13.08
CA ALA A 352 -4.92 -14.61 14.29
C ALA A 352 -4.80 -15.39 15.60
N ASN A 353 -4.63 -16.73 15.59
CA ASN A 353 -4.82 -17.53 16.81
C ASN A 353 -3.95 -18.79 16.97
N ASN A 354 -2.78 -18.86 16.31
CA ASN A 354 -1.72 -19.82 16.62
C ASN A 354 -0.44 -19.04 17.00
N ASN A 355 -0.25 -18.78 18.29
CA ASN A 355 1.07 -18.46 18.87
C ASN A 355 1.06 -18.76 20.37
N SER A 356 1.33 -20.02 20.70
CA SER A 356 1.75 -20.45 22.04
C SER A 356 2.44 -21.80 21.93
N THR A 357 3.61 -21.92 22.56
CA THR A 357 4.48 -23.11 22.65
C THR A 357 5.21 -23.54 21.37
N GLN A 358 6.12 -22.69 20.88
CA GLN A 358 7.55 -22.98 21.10
C GLN A 358 8.26 -21.70 21.57
N ASN A 359 8.90 -21.79 22.75
CA ASN A 359 9.79 -20.76 23.25
C ASN A 359 11.22 -21.11 22.81
N LEU A 360 11.83 -20.24 22.00
CA LEU A 360 13.17 -19.72 22.29
C LEU A 360 13.12 -18.22 22.01
N ASN A 361 13.86 -17.45 22.81
CA ASN A 361 13.75 -15.99 22.84
C ASN A 361 14.35 -15.37 21.58
N ASN A 362 13.51 -15.06 20.59
CA ASN A 362 13.89 -14.30 19.41
C ASN A 362 12.98 -13.04 19.32
N PRO A 363 13.53 -11.81 19.22
CA PRO A 363 12.73 -10.60 19.03
C PRO A 363 11.94 -10.61 17.72
N TYR A 364 12.35 -11.38 16.72
CA TYR A 364 11.67 -11.53 15.43
C TYR A 364 10.47 -12.48 15.54
N GLY A 365 9.39 -12.00 16.14
CA GLY A 365 8.08 -12.62 15.95
C GLY A 365 7.62 -12.44 14.50
N ALA A 366 6.91 -13.43 13.94
CA ALA A 366 6.30 -13.40 12.59
C ALA A 366 5.22 -12.32 12.37
N SER A 367 5.16 -11.31 13.24
CA SER A 367 4.35 -10.09 13.14
C SER A 367 5.15 -8.86 12.70
N ASP A 368 6.47 -8.96 12.58
CA ASP A 368 7.32 -7.89 12.07
C ASP A 368 7.17 -7.79 10.53
N PRO A 369 6.78 -6.63 9.96
CA PRO A 369 6.63 -6.46 8.51
C PRO A 369 7.94 -6.53 7.72
N TYR A 370 9.10 -6.49 8.38
CA TYR A 370 10.41 -6.63 7.74
C TYR A 370 10.93 -8.07 7.71
N TYR A 371 10.36 -8.99 8.49
CA TYR A 371 10.81 -10.38 8.60
C TYR A 371 10.83 -11.13 7.25
N ASN A 372 9.82 -10.91 6.41
CA ASN A 372 9.72 -11.53 5.09
C ASN A 372 10.66 -10.90 4.03
N GLN A 373 11.43 -9.86 4.37
CA GLN A 373 12.35 -9.18 3.43
C GLN A 373 13.75 -9.80 3.38
N SER A 374 14.04 -10.77 4.25
CA SER A 374 15.31 -11.50 4.30
C SER A 374 15.21 -12.92 3.69
N THR A 375 14.01 -13.50 3.70
CA THR A 375 13.72 -14.76 3.01
C THR A 375 13.51 -14.51 1.52
N GLY A 376 14.36 -15.08 0.67
CA GLY A 376 14.21 -14.99 -0.79
C GLY A 376 12.95 -15.67 -1.34
N TYR A 377 12.21 -16.43 -0.53
CA TYR A 377 10.83 -16.86 -0.82
C TYR A 377 9.84 -16.34 0.23
N ILE A 378 8.93 -15.46 -0.19
CA ILE A 378 7.77 -15.08 0.63
C ILE A 378 6.70 -16.17 0.53
N SER A 379 6.73 -17.16 1.43
CA SER A 379 5.74 -18.23 1.48
C SER A 379 4.39 -17.74 2.01
N PRO A 380 3.26 -17.97 1.29
CA PRO A 380 1.93 -17.72 1.82
C PRO A 380 1.65 -18.60 3.06
N PRO A 381 1.12 -18.05 4.16
CA PRO A 381 1.04 -18.78 5.44
C PRO A 381 0.10 -19.99 5.39
N ALA A 382 0.65 -21.17 5.71
CA ALA A 382 -0.06 -22.44 5.70
C ALA A 382 -1.17 -22.54 6.78
N MET A 383 -2.33 -23.11 6.41
CA MET A 383 -3.48 -23.27 7.30
C MET A 383 -3.35 -24.50 8.22
N ASN A 384 -3.25 -24.30 9.54
CA ASN A 384 -3.42 -25.35 10.54
C ASN A 384 -4.43 -24.95 11.63
N GLU A 385 -5.59 -25.61 11.69
CA GLU A 385 -6.68 -25.28 12.63
C GLU A 385 -6.49 -25.88 14.04
N LYS A 386 -6.50 -25.03 15.09
CA LYS A 386 -7.01 -25.42 16.42
C LYS A 386 -7.59 -24.21 17.16
N ARG A 387 -8.68 -24.42 17.92
CA ARG A 387 -9.48 -23.35 18.56
C ARG A 387 -9.29 -23.33 20.08
N ARG A 388 -9.06 -22.14 20.65
CA ARG A 388 -9.44 -21.79 22.04
C ARG A 388 -10.14 -20.43 22.08
N SER A 389 -11.06 -20.27 23.04
CA SER A 389 -11.92 -19.09 23.19
C SER A 389 -11.66 -18.37 24.52
N GLN A 390 -11.44 -17.06 24.49
CA GLN A 390 -11.42 -16.21 25.68
C GLN A 390 -12.67 -15.32 25.78
N GLY A 391 -13.01 -14.92 27.01
CA GLY A 391 -14.28 -14.27 27.36
C GLY A 391 -14.37 -12.77 27.06
N VAL A 392 -15.59 -12.22 27.07
CA VAL A 392 -15.88 -10.83 26.69
C VAL A 392 -15.89 -9.89 27.92
N SER A 393 -15.21 -8.74 27.79
CA SER A 393 -15.14 -7.65 28.77
C SER A 393 -16.50 -7.04 29.14
N ASN A 394 -16.63 -6.57 30.39
CA ASN A 394 -17.86 -6.05 30.97
C ASN A 394 -18.33 -4.71 30.37
N TRP A 395 -17.43 -3.87 29.83
CA TRP A 395 -17.83 -2.66 29.11
C TRP A 395 -18.76 -2.97 27.92
N ILE A 396 -18.49 -4.08 27.22
CA ILE A 396 -19.31 -4.53 26.09
C ILE A 396 -20.64 -5.16 26.56
N LYS A 397 -20.69 -5.71 27.77
CA LYS A 397 -21.92 -6.30 28.34
C LYS A 397 -22.91 -5.25 28.84
N PHE A 398 -22.42 -4.12 29.36
CA PHE A 398 -23.26 -3.15 30.08
C PHE A 398 -23.17 -1.71 29.56
N GLY A 399 -21.99 -1.23 29.16
CA GLY A 399 -21.82 0.15 28.67
C GLY A 399 -22.52 0.41 27.34
N VAL A 400 -22.43 -0.53 26.39
CA VAL A 400 -23.07 -0.38 25.06
C VAL A 400 -24.61 -0.40 25.15
N PRO A 401 -25.28 -1.32 25.88
CA PRO A 401 -26.73 -1.24 26.09
C PRO A 401 -27.20 0.06 26.75
N VAL A 402 -26.45 0.60 27.72
CA VAL A 402 -26.79 1.88 28.37
C VAL A 402 -26.67 3.04 27.39
N ALA A 403 -25.62 3.09 26.56
CA ALA A 403 -25.49 4.12 25.52
C ALA A 403 -26.65 4.08 24.51
N ILE A 404 -27.12 2.89 24.12
CA ILE A 404 -28.29 2.72 23.25
C ILE A 404 -29.57 3.23 23.93
N LEU A 405 -29.77 2.94 25.23
CA LEU A 405 -30.92 3.46 25.98
C LEU A 405 -30.88 4.99 26.14
N VAL A 406 -29.70 5.59 26.28
CA VAL A 406 -29.54 7.05 26.29
C VAL A 406 -29.90 7.65 24.93
N ILE A 407 -29.47 7.05 23.83
CA ILE A 407 -29.83 7.50 22.47
C ILE A 407 -31.35 7.38 22.25
N ILE A 408 -31.97 6.28 22.67
CA ILE A 408 -33.44 6.11 22.63
C ILE A 408 -34.12 7.20 23.48
N GLY A 409 -33.62 7.48 24.69
CA GLY A 409 -34.15 8.54 25.55
C GLY A 409 -34.04 9.94 24.93
N VAL A 410 -32.94 10.24 24.24
CA VAL A 410 -32.74 11.51 23.51
C VAL A 410 -33.67 11.61 22.30
N VAL A 411 -33.85 10.53 21.53
CA VAL A 411 -34.74 10.52 20.35
C VAL A 411 -36.21 10.64 20.78
N VAL A 412 -36.64 9.89 21.80
CA VAL A 412 -38.00 10.03 22.36
C VAL A 412 -38.20 11.42 22.99
N GLY A 413 -37.19 11.94 23.70
CA GLY A 413 -37.22 13.30 24.26
C GLY A 413 -37.35 14.39 23.19
N ALA A 414 -36.66 14.24 22.05
CA ALA A 414 -36.76 15.16 20.91
C ALA A 414 -38.13 15.11 20.22
N VAL A 415 -38.75 13.93 20.14
CA VAL A 415 -40.10 13.75 19.55
C VAL A 415 -41.20 14.28 20.48
N VAL A 416 -41.07 14.10 21.79
CA VAL A 416 -42.07 14.54 22.79
C VAL A 416 -41.88 16.03 23.20
N GLY A 417 -40.67 16.57 23.10
CA GLY A 417 -40.29 17.89 23.63
C GLY A 417 -40.67 19.13 22.81
N THR A 418 -41.47 19.01 21.74
CA THR A 418 -41.76 20.14 20.81
C THR A 418 -42.83 21.13 21.29
N ARG A 419 -42.83 21.47 22.60
CA ARG A 419 -43.64 22.57 23.17
C ARG A 419 -42.93 23.33 24.31
N GLN A 420 -41.80 23.98 24.03
CA GLN A 420 -41.43 25.28 24.61
C GLN A 420 -40.18 25.85 23.93
N SER A 421 -40.14 27.16 23.72
CA SER A 421 -39.01 27.87 23.10
C SER A 421 -38.47 28.93 24.04
N SER A 422 -37.18 28.88 24.35
CA SER A 422 -36.43 30.01 24.91
C SER A 422 -35.00 29.99 24.40
N SER A 423 -34.51 31.17 24.00
CA SER A 423 -33.24 31.40 23.32
C SER A 423 -32.07 31.69 24.27
N SER A 424 -30.88 31.21 23.95
CA SER A 424 -29.63 31.88 24.35
C SER A 424 -28.46 31.50 23.44
N SER A 425 -27.55 32.45 23.20
CA SER A 425 -26.51 32.42 22.18
C SER A 425 -25.09 32.25 22.74
N SER A 426 -24.26 31.44 22.07
CA SER A 426 -22.80 31.66 21.95
C SER A 426 -22.23 30.72 20.90
N ASN A 427 -21.46 31.22 19.91
CA ASN A 427 -20.94 30.39 18.81
C ASN A 427 -19.39 30.32 18.80
N PRO A 428 -18.79 29.15 19.14
CA PRO A 428 -17.34 28.94 19.05
C PRO A 428 -16.83 28.51 17.65
N GLN A 429 -17.71 28.27 16.67
CA GLN A 429 -17.36 27.51 15.45
C GLN A 429 -16.44 28.25 14.45
N ALA A 430 -16.17 29.55 14.63
CA ALA A 430 -15.39 30.35 13.69
C ALA A 430 -13.91 29.92 13.53
N LYS A 431 -13.32 29.21 14.51
CA LYS A 431 -11.92 28.74 14.42
C LYS A 431 -11.76 27.29 13.93
N ALA A 432 -12.82 26.48 13.95
CA ALA A 432 -12.76 25.08 13.48
C ALA A 432 -13.01 24.95 11.96
N ALA A 433 -13.73 25.90 11.37
CA ALA A 433 -14.03 25.89 9.93
C ALA A 433 -12.78 26.13 9.06
N ALA A 434 -11.86 26.99 9.50
CA ALA A 434 -10.66 27.36 8.74
C ALA A 434 -9.61 26.22 8.63
N SER A 435 -9.51 25.36 9.64
CA SER A 435 -8.64 24.17 9.58
C SER A 435 -9.22 23.07 8.70
N ALA A 436 -10.56 22.92 8.66
CA ALA A 436 -11.22 21.92 7.83
C ALA A 436 -11.16 22.25 6.32
N SER A 437 -11.24 23.54 5.95
CA SER A 437 -11.17 23.97 4.55
C SER A 437 -9.77 23.83 3.95
N ALA A 438 -8.71 23.99 4.76
CA ALA A 438 -7.33 23.79 4.31
C ALA A 438 -7.05 22.30 3.99
N SER A 439 -7.52 21.37 4.83
CA SER A 439 -7.38 19.93 4.60
C SER A 439 -8.19 19.41 3.40
N SER A 440 -9.27 20.09 2.98
CA SER A 440 -10.01 19.69 1.78
C SER A 440 -9.36 20.11 0.47
N ALA A 441 -8.55 21.17 0.47
CA ALA A 441 -7.91 21.67 -0.74
C ALA A 441 -6.73 20.77 -1.16
N SER A 442 -5.87 20.37 -0.22
CA SER A 442 -4.77 19.44 -0.48
C SER A 442 -5.27 18.04 -0.86
N VAL A 443 -6.33 17.56 -0.23
CA VAL A 443 -6.95 16.26 -0.59
C VAL A 443 -7.56 16.29 -1.99
N ASN A 444 -8.20 17.39 -2.41
CA ASN A 444 -8.73 17.49 -3.77
C ASN A 444 -7.62 17.62 -4.82
N ALA A 445 -6.58 18.42 -4.58
CA ALA A 445 -5.40 18.49 -5.46
C ALA A 445 -4.70 17.13 -5.57
N ALA A 446 -4.49 16.42 -4.45
CA ALA A 446 -3.95 15.07 -4.44
C ALA A 446 -4.88 14.06 -5.15
N LEU A 447 -6.21 14.23 -5.10
CA LEU A 447 -7.15 13.38 -5.83
C LEU A 447 -7.16 13.65 -7.34
N GLU A 448 -6.97 14.89 -7.78
CA GLU A 448 -6.78 15.24 -9.19
C GLU A 448 -5.42 14.69 -9.68
N GLU A 449 -4.35 14.87 -8.90
CA GLU A 449 -3.02 14.31 -9.20
C GLU A 449 -3.00 12.77 -9.23
N LEU A 450 -3.64 12.08 -8.27
CA LEU A 450 -3.85 10.62 -8.32
C LEU A 450 -4.70 10.21 -9.54
N ALA A 451 -5.67 11.02 -9.96
CA ALA A 451 -6.49 10.74 -11.14
C ALA A 451 -5.71 10.92 -12.46
N THR A 452 -4.62 11.68 -12.47
CA THR A 452 -3.70 11.72 -13.62
C THR A 452 -2.93 10.40 -13.77
N GLY A 453 -2.49 9.80 -12.66
CA GLY A 453 -1.76 8.53 -12.67
C GLY A 453 -0.24 8.64 -12.55
N LYS A 454 0.28 9.85 -12.30
CA LYS A 454 1.70 10.16 -12.00
C LYS A 454 2.26 9.50 -10.72
N PHE A 455 1.46 8.70 -10.02
CA PHE A 455 1.69 8.20 -8.66
C PHE A 455 1.36 6.71 -8.59
N ALA A 456 2.10 5.95 -7.80
CA ALA A 456 1.67 4.61 -7.39
C ALA A 456 0.33 4.70 -6.62
N MET A 457 -0.69 3.95 -7.05
CA MET A 457 -2.01 3.97 -6.42
C MET A 457 -2.09 3.12 -5.15
N ALA A 458 -1.20 2.13 -5.04
CA ALA A 458 -1.16 1.17 -3.96
C ALA A 458 0.23 0.52 -3.90
N THR A 459 0.47 -0.24 -2.85
CA THR A 459 1.58 -1.18 -2.74
C THR A 459 1.02 -2.60 -2.74
N ASN A 460 1.64 -3.54 -3.45
CA ASN A 460 1.26 -4.94 -3.41
C ASN A 460 1.45 -5.49 -1.99
N SER A 461 0.41 -6.11 -1.40
CA SER A 461 0.44 -6.53 0.01
C SER A 461 1.25 -7.81 0.28
N LEU A 462 1.69 -8.54 -0.75
CA LEU A 462 2.52 -9.74 -0.62
C LEU A 462 4.00 -9.38 -0.78
N TYR A 463 4.35 -8.67 -1.87
CA TYR A 463 5.74 -8.39 -2.24
C TYR A 463 6.20 -6.96 -1.96
N MET A 464 5.33 -6.09 -1.46
CA MET A 464 5.62 -4.69 -1.11
C MET A 464 6.10 -3.80 -2.28
N VAL A 465 5.91 -4.22 -3.54
CA VAL A 465 6.20 -3.40 -4.73
C VAL A 465 5.10 -2.36 -5.04
N PRO A 466 5.44 -1.18 -5.59
CA PRO A 466 4.45 -0.18 -6.01
C PRO A 466 3.56 -0.69 -7.15
N LEU A 467 2.29 -0.28 -7.16
CA LEU A 467 1.32 -0.61 -8.20
C LEU A 467 0.83 0.65 -8.92
N TYR A 468 1.10 0.71 -10.22
CA TYR A 468 0.76 1.86 -11.07
C TYR A 468 -0.63 1.72 -11.72
N PRO A 469 -1.35 2.83 -11.93
CA PRO A 469 -2.58 2.82 -12.69
C PRO A 469 -2.29 2.48 -14.14
N GLN A 470 -3.18 1.73 -14.78
CA GLN A 470 -3.06 1.32 -16.18
C GLN A 470 -3.57 2.47 -17.08
N VAL A 471 -2.65 3.29 -17.59
CA VAL A 471 -2.91 4.56 -18.29
C VAL A 471 -2.09 4.61 -19.58
N THR A 472 -2.77 4.78 -20.71
CA THR A 472 -2.15 4.93 -22.05
C THR A 472 -1.89 6.39 -22.45
N ASP A 473 -2.32 7.35 -21.64
CA ASP A 473 -2.20 8.78 -21.96
C ASP A 473 -0.80 9.29 -21.64
N THR A 474 0.04 9.39 -22.67
CA THR A 474 1.42 9.87 -22.57
C THR A 474 1.51 11.38 -22.31
N ALA A 475 0.43 12.15 -22.49
CA ALA A 475 0.43 13.59 -22.17
C ALA A 475 0.47 13.86 -20.65
N VAL A 476 0.21 12.83 -19.84
CA VAL A 476 0.27 12.91 -18.37
C VAL A 476 1.69 12.79 -17.83
N PHE A 477 2.52 11.96 -18.47
CA PHE A 477 3.84 11.58 -18.00
C PHE A 477 4.91 12.29 -18.83
N VAL A 478 5.60 13.24 -18.20
CA VAL A 478 6.82 13.86 -18.75
C VAL A 478 8.05 13.02 -18.43
N SER A 479 9.11 13.18 -19.22
CA SER A 479 10.40 12.55 -18.94
C SER A 479 11.00 13.06 -17.62
N PRO A 480 11.75 12.20 -16.88
CA PRO A 480 12.43 12.56 -15.63
C PRO A 480 13.20 13.88 -15.70
N THR A 481 12.82 14.84 -14.85
CA THR A 481 13.47 16.16 -14.85
C THR A 481 13.35 16.87 -13.50
N PHE A 482 14.32 17.74 -13.21
CA PHE A 482 14.26 18.71 -12.12
C PHE A 482 13.55 19.97 -12.62
N ALA A 483 12.29 20.15 -12.25
CA ALA A 483 11.46 21.26 -12.70
C ALA A 483 11.62 22.52 -11.82
N SER A 484 12.84 22.80 -11.35
CA SER A 484 13.15 23.83 -10.34
C SER A 484 12.63 25.23 -10.67
N SER A 485 12.50 25.59 -11.96
CA SER A 485 11.90 26.86 -12.39
C SER A 485 10.36 26.86 -12.35
N ALA A 486 9.72 25.73 -12.66
CA ALA A 486 8.26 25.59 -12.65
C ALA A 486 7.70 25.28 -11.25
N LYS A 487 8.51 24.65 -10.40
CA LYS A 487 8.22 24.28 -9.01
C LYS A 487 9.12 25.05 -8.04
N ALA A 488 9.39 26.33 -8.30
CA ALA A 488 10.33 27.14 -7.50
C ALA A 488 10.02 27.22 -5.99
N SER A 489 8.77 26.99 -5.59
CA SER A 489 8.32 26.90 -4.19
C SER A 489 8.56 25.55 -3.51
N LEU A 490 9.10 24.56 -4.23
CA LEU A 490 9.45 23.22 -3.75
C LEU A 490 10.95 22.92 -3.83
N THR A 491 11.71 23.78 -4.50
CA THR A 491 13.18 23.71 -4.58
C THR A 491 13.81 24.14 -3.26
N TRP A 492 14.86 23.44 -2.80
CA TRP A 492 15.60 23.87 -1.60
C TRP A 492 16.20 25.29 -1.77
N PRO A 493 16.17 26.14 -0.72
CA PRO A 493 16.91 27.40 -0.72
C PRO A 493 18.42 27.16 -0.88
N SER A 494 19.15 28.13 -1.43
CA SER A 494 20.61 28.12 -1.39
C SER A 494 21.10 28.04 0.05
N ASP A 495 22.10 27.19 0.33
CA ASP A 495 22.73 27.16 1.65
C ASP A 495 23.39 28.52 1.93
N PRO A 496 23.04 29.21 3.04
CA PRO A 496 23.70 30.45 3.43
C PRO A 496 25.14 30.22 3.94
N PHE A 497 25.52 28.98 4.24
CA PHE A 497 26.87 28.63 4.65
C PHE A 497 27.71 28.19 3.44
N SER A 498 28.68 29.02 3.06
CA SER A 498 29.68 28.69 2.04
C SER A 498 31.08 28.92 2.59
N ALA A 499 31.79 27.84 2.91
CA ALA A 499 33.20 27.89 3.29
C ALA A 499 34.06 28.00 2.02
N ALA A 500 34.79 29.10 1.86
CA ALA A 500 35.69 29.31 0.70
C ALA A 500 36.78 28.24 0.58
N THR A 501 37.13 27.58 1.69
CA THR A 501 37.95 26.37 1.73
C THR A 501 37.37 25.47 2.83
N PRO A 502 36.56 24.46 2.49
CA PRO A 502 35.99 23.54 3.48
C PRO A 502 37.09 22.76 4.20
N VAL A 503 37.00 22.67 5.53
CA VAL A 503 37.92 21.91 6.39
C VAL A 503 37.06 21.09 7.36
N VAL A 504 37.35 19.79 7.52
CA VAL A 504 36.47 18.87 8.27
C VAL A 504 36.25 19.29 9.73
N THR A 505 37.22 19.99 10.32
CA THR A 505 37.16 20.54 11.68
C THR A 505 36.56 21.94 11.76
N ASN A 506 36.01 22.50 10.68
CA ASN A 506 35.33 23.80 10.66
C ASN A 506 33.87 23.60 10.21
N VAL A 507 32.95 23.81 11.15
CA VAL A 507 31.51 23.57 10.98
C VAL A 507 30.72 24.86 10.99
N ARG A 508 29.56 24.87 10.32
CA ARG A 508 28.62 25.99 10.35
C ARG A 508 28.20 26.35 11.79
N PRO A 509 28.02 27.65 12.08
CA PRO A 509 27.76 28.13 13.44
C PRO A 509 26.31 27.92 13.89
N ASP A 510 25.35 27.81 12.96
CA ASP A 510 23.95 27.52 13.24
C ASP A 510 23.71 26.00 13.38
N ARG A 511 22.75 25.64 14.25
CA ARG A 511 22.26 24.27 14.43
C ARG A 511 20.74 24.21 14.21
N PRO A 512 20.16 23.09 13.72
CA PRO A 512 20.86 21.85 13.34
C PRO A 512 21.78 22.04 12.13
N ARG A 513 22.79 21.18 12.01
CA ARG A 513 23.78 21.15 10.92
C ARG A 513 23.98 19.79 10.28
N LEU A 514 23.57 18.69 10.92
CA LEU A 514 23.66 17.35 10.34
C LEU A 514 22.46 17.05 9.45
N ILE A 515 22.69 16.82 8.15
CA ILE A 515 21.73 16.34 7.12
C ILE A 515 20.61 17.34 6.78
N ALA A 516 20.00 17.94 7.80
CA ALA A 516 18.92 18.92 7.73
C ALA A 516 19.36 20.22 8.40
N PRO A 517 20.19 21.05 7.73
CA PRO A 517 20.56 22.37 8.24
C PRO A 517 19.34 23.29 8.39
N MET A 518 19.40 24.26 9.32
CA MET A 518 18.27 25.12 9.71
C MET A 518 17.50 25.75 8.52
N TYR A 519 18.18 26.13 7.44
CA TYR A 519 17.52 26.72 6.26
C TYR A 519 16.54 25.76 5.55
N LYS A 520 16.77 24.43 5.60
CA LYS A 520 15.81 23.44 5.08
C LYS A 520 14.58 23.31 5.98
N TRP A 521 14.75 23.35 7.31
CA TRP A 521 13.63 23.34 8.26
C TRP A 521 12.68 24.53 8.09
N ASN A 522 13.24 25.72 7.83
CA ASN A 522 12.47 26.95 7.66
C ASN A 522 11.42 26.90 6.53
N VAL A 523 11.63 26.07 5.49
CA VAL A 523 10.70 25.92 4.35
C VAL A 523 9.94 24.59 4.33
N LEU A 524 10.39 23.59 5.09
CA LEU A 524 9.84 22.23 5.04
C LEU A 524 8.32 22.19 5.29
N ALA A 525 7.81 23.00 6.21
CA ALA A 525 6.38 23.05 6.51
C ALA A 525 5.53 23.54 5.33
N ASP A 526 6.09 24.30 4.39
CA ASP A 526 5.42 24.71 3.16
C ASP A 526 5.60 23.68 2.04
N HIS A 527 6.77 23.03 1.94
CA HIS A 527 6.96 21.89 1.05
C HIS A 527 5.97 20.74 1.36
N ILE A 528 5.76 20.42 2.65
CA ILE A 528 4.78 19.39 3.11
C ILE A 528 3.33 19.72 2.72
N LYS A 529 2.96 21.00 2.62
CA LYS A 529 1.62 21.42 2.17
C LYS A 529 1.45 21.34 0.66
N ALA A 530 2.56 21.38 -0.08
CA ALA A 530 2.59 21.54 -1.53
C ALA A 530 3.00 20.27 -2.31
N ASP A 531 3.55 19.25 -1.64
CA ASP A 531 3.85 17.93 -2.22
C ASP A 531 3.11 16.80 -1.46
N PRO A 532 2.37 15.92 -2.16
CA PRO A 532 1.57 14.88 -1.51
C PRO A 532 2.39 13.74 -0.90
N TYR A 533 3.60 13.45 -1.39
CA TYR A 533 4.48 12.45 -0.77
C TYR A 533 5.04 12.97 0.54
N LEU A 534 5.52 14.22 0.58
CA LEU A 534 5.95 14.85 1.83
C LEU A 534 4.81 14.91 2.85
N SER A 535 3.57 15.16 2.42
CA SER A 535 2.38 15.08 3.28
C SER A 535 2.17 13.67 3.87
N TYR A 536 2.17 12.64 3.01
CA TYR A 536 1.97 11.24 3.39
C TYR A 536 3.11 10.68 4.28
N TRP A 537 4.36 10.99 3.96
CA TRP A 537 5.53 10.60 4.75
C TRP A 537 5.51 11.29 6.11
N ASN A 538 5.19 12.59 6.17
CA ASN A 538 5.00 13.29 7.43
C ASN A 538 3.93 12.59 8.31
N GLU A 539 2.75 12.29 7.77
CA GLU A 539 1.72 11.54 8.53
C GLU A 539 2.22 10.16 9.00
N THR A 540 2.97 9.46 8.17
CA THR A 540 3.54 8.13 8.48
C THR A 540 4.59 8.20 9.59
N ILE A 541 5.50 9.18 9.53
CA ILE A 541 6.52 9.44 10.57
C ILE A 541 5.82 9.80 11.89
N PHE A 542 4.77 10.63 11.87
CA PHE A 542 3.97 10.94 13.06
C PHE A 542 3.21 9.72 13.61
N GLY A 543 2.74 8.82 12.75
CA GLY A 543 2.17 7.54 13.14
C GLY A 543 3.18 6.68 13.89
N ASN A 544 4.33 6.40 13.27
CA ASN A 544 5.41 5.60 13.86
C ASN A 544 5.91 6.19 15.18
N ALA A 545 6.13 7.52 15.25
CA ALA A 545 6.49 8.20 16.48
C ALA A 545 5.40 8.06 17.56
N THR A 546 4.12 8.13 17.20
CA THR A 546 3.01 7.92 18.15
C THR A 546 2.98 6.50 18.69
N ASP A 547 3.23 5.49 17.85
CA ASP A 547 3.27 4.10 18.29
C ASP A 547 4.49 3.84 19.20
N TRP A 548 5.69 4.30 18.85
CA TRP A 548 6.89 4.19 19.68
C TRP A 548 6.82 5.00 20.99
N TYR A 549 6.08 6.11 21.01
CA TYR A 549 5.83 6.87 22.25
C TYR A 549 5.11 6.02 23.29
N ASN A 550 4.15 5.21 22.86
CA ASN A 550 3.37 4.31 23.72
C ASN A 550 4.05 2.96 23.99
N ALA A 551 5.16 2.66 23.30
CA ALA A 551 5.98 1.49 23.56
C ALA A 551 6.97 1.75 24.71
N ASP A 552 7.39 0.67 25.38
CA ASP A 552 8.47 0.71 26.36
C ASP A 552 9.79 1.23 25.74
N PRO A 553 10.73 1.76 26.56
CA PRO A 553 12.10 2.01 26.15
C PRO A 553 12.71 0.76 25.49
N ILE A 554 13.61 0.97 24.53
CA ILE A 554 14.22 -0.15 23.79
C ILE A 554 14.92 -1.09 24.78
N PRO A 555 14.63 -2.41 24.79
CA PRO A 555 15.34 -3.33 25.68
C PRO A 555 16.77 -3.53 25.19
N TYR A 556 17.71 -3.70 26.13
CA TYR A 556 19.01 -4.29 25.78
C TYR A 556 18.80 -5.75 25.39
N PHE A 557 19.20 -6.11 24.18
CA PHE A 557 19.16 -7.48 23.67
C PHE A 557 20.40 -7.72 22.82
N ASP A 558 21.28 -8.58 23.33
CA ASP A 558 22.45 -9.09 22.64
C ASP A 558 22.08 -10.44 21.99
N ASP A 559 22.10 -10.49 20.67
CA ASP A 559 21.82 -11.71 19.89
C ASP A 559 23.07 -12.59 19.67
N GLN A 560 24.19 -12.22 20.30
CA GLN A 560 25.54 -12.80 20.23
C GLN A 560 26.25 -12.55 18.89
N GLY A 561 25.62 -12.90 17.76
CA GLY A 561 26.27 -12.83 16.44
C GLY A 561 26.32 -11.43 15.83
N ASN A 562 25.18 -10.75 15.80
CA ASN A 562 25.02 -9.35 15.38
C ASN A 562 25.05 -8.37 16.56
N GLY A 563 25.38 -8.85 17.77
CA GLY A 563 25.47 -8.04 18.98
C GLY A 563 24.14 -7.37 19.34
N ILE A 564 24.19 -6.05 19.53
CA ILE A 564 23.04 -5.20 19.87
C ILE A 564 22.64 -4.28 18.69
N LEU A 565 22.96 -4.68 17.45
CA LEU A 565 22.78 -3.86 16.25
C LEU A 565 21.34 -3.40 16.04
N ASP A 566 20.38 -4.27 16.30
CA ASP A 566 18.97 -3.95 16.15
C ASP A 566 18.46 -2.97 17.21
N PRO A 567 18.70 -3.18 18.52
CA PRO A 567 18.50 -2.13 19.53
C PRO A 567 19.17 -0.79 19.16
N ALA A 568 20.40 -0.81 18.64
CA ALA A 568 21.13 0.38 18.21
C ALA A 568 20.43 1.12 17.04
N ARG A 569 19.99 0.38 16.01
CA ARG A 569 19.26 0.91 14.86
C ARG A 569 17.86 1.39 15.21
N GLN A 570 17.14 0.67 16.07
CA GLN A 570 15.86 1.12 16.62
C GLN A 570 16.03 2.43 17.40
N PHE A 571 17.13 2.59 18.15
CA PHE A 571 17.43 3.84 18.84
C PHE A 571 17.67 4.97 17.84
N LYS A 572 18.50 4.76 16.80
CA LYS A 572 18.70 5.74 15.73
C LYS A 572 17.36 6.12 15.05
N GLN A 573 16.51 5.14 14.75
CA GLN A 573 15.20 5.35 14.13
C GLN A 573 14.25 6.20 15.03
N ARG A 574 14.14 5.86 16.32
CA ARG A 574 13.35 6.63 17.29
C ARG A 574 13.93 8.04 17.51
N ALA A 575 15.24 8.18 17.58
CA ALA A 575 15.93 9.46 17.73
C ALA A 575 15.63 10.43 16.58
N LYS A 576 15.72 9.95 15.32
CA LYS A 576 15.31 10.73 14.14
C LYS A 576 13.85 11.16 14.22
N ALA A 577 12.93 10.22 14.45
CA ALA A 577 11.50 10.47 14.39
C ALA A 577 10.99 11.37 15.53
N PHE A 578 11.46 11.20 16.76
CA PHE A 578 11.09 12.08 17.87
C PHE A 578 11.66 13.49 17.72
N SER A 579 12.90 13.63 17.23
CA SER A 579 13.50 14.94 16.95
C SER A 579 12.73 15.68 15.85
N TYR A 580 12.39 14.97 14.77
CA TYR A 580 11.52 15.47 13.70
C TYR A 580 10.15 15.90 14.23
N ALA A 581 9.47 15.01 14.96
CA ALA A 581 8.13 15.26 15.48
C ALA A 581 8.09 16.45 16.45
N TYR A 582 9.15 16.67 17.24
CA TYR A 582 9.31 17.90 18.02
C TYR A 582 9.46 19.12 17.12
N ARG A 583 10.44 19.16 16.21
CA ARG A 583 10.69 20.33 15.34
C ARG A 583 9.44 20.76 14.57
N MET A 584 8.62 19.80 14.14
CA MET A 584 7.38 20.05 13.41
C MET A 584 6.17 20.44 14.29
N THR A 585 6.22 20.29 15.62
CA THR A 585 5.06 20.57 16.52
C THR A 585 5.34 21.45 17.73
N ASN A 586 6.61 21.67 18.08
CA ASN A 586 7.08 22.26 19.33
C ASN A 586 6.50 21.58 20.60
N ASN A 587 6.11 20.30 20.51
CA ASN A 587 5.50 19.56 21.61
C ASN A 587 6.54 18.77 22.40
N THR A 588 6.87 19.23 23.62
CA THR A 588 7.95 18.68 24.45
C THR A 588 7.81 17.18 24.73
N LYS A 589 6.60 16.60 24.67
CA LYS A 589 6.38 15.16 24.92
C LYS A 589 7.33 14.28 24.10
N TRP A 590 7.68 14.69 22.87
CA TRP A 590 8.59 13.95 21.99
C TRP A 590 10.03 14.00 22.50
N VAL A 591 10.47 15.15 23.00
CA VAL A 591 11.78 15.39 23.61
C VAL A 591 11.88 14.66 24.96
N ASP A 592 10.83 14.73 25.77
CA ASP A 592 10.72 14.01 27.05
C ASP A 592 10.81 12.49 26.83
N ARG A 593 10.14 11.97 25.78
CA ARG A 593 10.17 10.55 25.40
C ARG A 593 11.52 10.12 24.82
N LEU A 594 12.17 10.98 24.03
CA LEU A 594 13.51 10.75 23.49
C LEU A 594 14.58 10.79 24.59
N TRP A 595 14.50 11.73 25.53
CA TRP A 595 15.38 11.78 26.70
C TRP A 595 15.32 10.49 27.53
N ASN A 596 14.14 9.85 27.60
CA ASN A 596 14.01 8.54 28.22
C ASN A 596 14.71 7.41 27.45
N GLU A 597 14.75 7.42 26.10
CA GLU A 597 15.58 6.48 25.32
C GLU A 597 17.07 6.77 25.49
N ILE A 598 17.49 8.04 25.45
CA ILE A 598 18.89 8.46 25.62
C ILE A 598 19.42 7.97 26.97
N LYS A 599 18.71 8.25 28.07
CA LYS A 599 19.07 7.70 29.39
C LYS A 599 19.07 6.18 29.43
N ASN A 600 18.22 5.53 28.62
CA ASN A 600 18.14 4.08 28.58
C ASN A 600 19.42 3.47 28.04
N VAL A 601 19.82 3.85 26.83
CA VAL A 601 21.00 3.31 26.14
C VAL A 601 22.33 3.83 26.71
N ALA A 602 22.29 4.84 27.60
CA ALA A 602 23.39 5.22 28.47
C ALA A 602 23.54 4.33 29.73
N GLY A 603 22.56 3.47 30.03
CA GLY A 603 22.51 2.70 31.28
C GLY A 603 21.99 3.46 32.51
N ASN A 604 21.48 4.67 32.31
CA ASN A 604 21.05 5.61 33.38
C ASN A 604 19.55 5.51 33.74
N ASN A 605 18.82 4.53 33.21
CA ASN A 605 17.45 4.20 33.63
C ASN A 605 17.41 3.01 34.61
N THR A 606 16.31 2.89 35.37
CA THR A 606 16.01 1.71 36.19
C THR A 606 15.89 0.46 35.33
N GLY A 607 16.86 -0.44 35.44
CA GLY A 607 16.97 -1.68 34.65
C GLY A 607 18.37 -1.93 34.12
N GLY A 608 19.17 -0.86 33.95
CA GLY A 608 20.51 -0.93 33.35
C GLY A 608 20.50 -1.13 31.84
N TRP A 609 21.68 -0.98 31.22
CA TRP A 609 21.92 -1.27 29.80
C TRP A 609 23.36 -1.73 29.64
N GLY A 610 23.53 -2.89 29.01
CA GLY A 610 24.81 -3.53 28.73
C GLY A 610 25.68 -3.84 29.96
N PRO A 611 26.85 -4.46 29.73
CA PRO A 611 27.88 -4.58 30.76
C PRO A 611 28.49 -3.20 31.07
N ASP A 612 28.96 -2.99 32.30
CA ASP A 612 29.46 -1.66 32.73
C ASP A 612 30.76 -1.23 32.04
N GLN A 613 31.55 -2.17 31.53
CA GLN A 613 32.81 -1.90 30.86
C GLN A 613 32.68 -1.51 29.38
N ASP A 614 31.56 -1.87 28.73
CA ASP A 614 31.33 -1.61 27.31
C ASP A 614 29.81 -1.67 27.02
N LYS A 615 29.13 -0.55 27.24
CA LYS A 615 27.67 -0.47 27.10
C LYS A 615 27.18 -0.51 25.66
N TRP A 616 28.05 -0.18 24.69
CA TRP A 616 27.72 -0.01 23.28
C TRP A 616 28.34 -1.09 22.37
N ASN A 617 28.89 -2.14 22.98
CA ASN A 617 29.44 -3.32 22.33
C ASN A 617 30.48 -2.99 21.24
N SER A 618 31.59 -2.37 21.64
CA SER A 618 32.69 -1.98 20.76
C SER A 618 33.36 -3.17 20.01
N ILE A 619 33.15 -4.40 20.46
CA ILE A 619 33.57 -5.61 19.73
C ILE A 619 32.79 -5.74 18.42
N HIS A 620 31.46 -5.58 18.46
CA HIS A 620 30.61 -5.51 17.28
C HIS A 620 30.40 -4.04 16.88
N PHE A 621 31.46 -3.39 16.39
CA PHE A 621 31.55 -1.94 16.25
C PHE A 621 30.41 -1.24 15.46
N LEU A 622 29.63 -1.97 14.63
CA LEU A 622 28.39 -1.44 14.04
C LEU A 622 27.42 -0.90 15.11
N ASP A 623 27.33 -1.56 16.26
CA ASP A 623 26.47 -1.21 17.40
C ASP A 623 26.85 0.17 17.95
N THR A 624 28.15 0.32 18.24
CA THR A 624 28.77 1.56 18.70
C THR A 624 28.57 2.68 17.69
N ALA A 625 28.69 2.40 16.39
CA ALA A 625 28.53 3.39 15.33
C ALA A 625 27.07 3.85 15.15
N GLU A 626 26.11 2.93 15.16
CA GLU A 626 24.68 3.26 15.00
C GLU A 626 24.13 4.00 16.23
N LEU A 627 24.58 3.63 17.46
CA LEU A 627 24.30 4.39 18.69
C LEU A 627 24.95 5.78 18.66
N SER A 628 26.21 5.88 18.23
CA SER A 628 26.92 7.16 18.06
C SER A 628 26.17 8.08 17.09
N ALA A 629 25.73 7.55 15.95
CA ALA A 629 24.92 8.29 14.98
C ALA A 629 23.61 8.79 15.60
N GLY A 630 22.87 7.93 16.30
CA GLY A 630 21.63 8.29 16.99
C GLY A 630 21.82 9.41 18.03
N TYR A 631 22.92 9.36 18.79
CA TYR A 631 23.29 10.43 19.73
C TYR A 631 23.62 11.73 19.03
N GLY A 632 24.46 11.69 17.99
CA GLY A 632 24.84 12.87 17.21
C GLY A 632 23.63 13.58 16.62
N ILE A 633 22.70 12.80 16.05
CA ILE A 633 21.43 13.31 15.51
C ILE A 633 20.60 13.96 16.62
N ALA A 634 20.34 13.26 17.73
CA ALA A 634 19.54 13.80 18.81
C ALA A 634 20.17 15.06 19.45
N TYR A 635 21.50 15.09 19.58
CA TYR A 635 22.25 16.23 20.13
C TYR A 635 22.13 17.46 19.23
N ASP A 636 22.36 17.30 17.93
CA ASP A 636 22.38 18.40 16.96
C ASP A 636 20.97 18.89 16.60
N TRP A 637 20.04 17.96 16.32
CA TRP A 637 18.69 18.30 15.89
C TRP A 637 17.84 18.98 16.97
N LEU A 638 18.24 18.91 18.24
CA LEU A 638 17.52 19.48 19.39
C LEU A 638 18.44 20.31 20.32
N HIS A 639 19.59 20.78 19.83
CA HIS A 639 20.63 21.46 20.64
C HIS A 639 20.14 22.67 21.45
N ASP A 640 19.25 23.47 20.85
CA ASP A 640 18.57 24.64 21.44
C ASP A 640 17.46 24.28 22.44
N VAL A 641 17.09 23.00 22.53
CA VAL A 641 16.01 22.48 23.39
C VAL A 641 16.58 21.80 24.64
N TRP A 642 17.73 21.15 24.52
CA TRP A 642 18.39 20.48 25.62
C TRP A 642 18.95 21.46 26.67
N SER A 643 18.69 21.17 27.94
CA SER A 643 19.39 21.82 29.06
C SER A 643 20.91 21.59 29.00
N ASP A 644 21.68 22.45 29.66
CA ASP A 644 23.15 22.33 29.67
C ASP A 644 23.61 21.03 30.32
N GLU A 645 22.88 20.54 31.33
CA GLU A 645 23.09 19.24 31.96
C GLU A 645 22.81 18.07 31.00
N GLN A 646 21.71 18.14 30.23
CA GLN A 646 21.40 17.12 29.21
C GLN A 646 22.47 17.09 28.12
N LYS A 647 22.90 18.26 27.63
CA LYS A 647 23.97 18.36 26.63
C LYS A 647 25.29 17.82 27.16
N ALA A 648 25.67 18.18 28.39
CA ALA A 648 26.86 17.65 29.04
C ALA A 648 26.81 16.12 29.16
N ALA A 649 25.71 15.56 29.68
CA ALA A 649 25.53 14.11 29.81
C ALA A 649 25.62 13.39 28.45
N MET A 650 24.97 13.92 27.41
CA MET A 650 25.05 13.35 26.05
C MET A 650 26.48 13.38 25.49
N ARG A 651 27.23 14.47 25.67
CA ARG A 651 28.63 14.55 25.25
C ARG A 651 29.50 13.55 26.01
N THR A 652 29.35 13.45 27.33
CA THR A 652 30.09 12.48 28.15
C THR A 652 29.84 11.04 27.66
N THR A 653 28.57 10.62 27.53
CA THR A 653 28.24 9.27 27.05
C THR A 653 28.76 9.01 25.63
N LEU A 654 28.64 9.99 24.72
CA LEU A 654 29.09 9.85 23.34
C LEU A 654 30.61 9.76 23.20
N ILE A 655 31.36 10.49 24.05
CA ILE A 655 32.82 10.40 24.12
C ILE A 655 33.21 9.04 24.73
N GLU A 656 32.65 8.68 25.88
CA GLU A 656 33.00 7.48 26.66
C GLU A 656 32.74 6.17 25.89
N TYR A 657 31.51 5.96 25.40
CA TYR A 657 31.11 4.69 24.76
C TYR A 657 31.17 4.70 23.23
N GLY A 658 31.30 5.87 22.60
CA GLY A 658 31.39 6.01 21.14
C GLY A 658 32.78 6.41 20.65
N LEU A 659 33.09 7.70 20.76
CA LEU A 659 34.23 8.30 20.06
C LEU A 659 35.59 7.85 20.61
N SER A 660 35.72 7.62 21.92
CA SER A 660 36.97 7.09 22.50
C SER A 660 37.27 5.67 22.02
N PHE A 661 36.26 4.80 21.86
CA PHE A 661 36.44 3.50 21.21
C PHE A 661 36.80 3.66 19.72
N GLY A 662 36.24 4.66 19.02
CA GLY A 662 36.63 4.99 17.65
C GLY A 662 38.10 5.42 17.50
N VAL A 663 38.63 6.18 18.46
CA VAL A 663 40.06 6.53 18.53
C VAL A 663 40.90 5.28 18.86
N ASN A 664 40.50 4.49 19.85
CA ASN A 664 41.20 3.26 20.23
C ASN A 664 41.24 2.22 19.10
N ALA A 665 40.21 2.15 18.26
CA ALA A 665 40.16 1.31 17.06
C ALA A 665 41.28 1.61 16.04
N ALA A 666 41.99 2.74 16.14
CA ALA A 666 43.16 3.01 15.31
C ALA A 666 44.38 2.14 15.66
N THR A 667 44.45 1.64 16.90
CA THR A 667 45.60 0.90 17.43
C THR A 667 45.22 -0.47 18.02
N ASN A 668 43.94 -0.68 18.35
CA ASN A 668 43.40 -1.94 18.81
C ASN A 668 42.72 -2.70 17.65
N GLY A 669 43.43 -3.69 17.09
CA GLY A 669 42.93 -4.51 15.99
C GLY A 669 41.67 -5.34 16.30
N THR A 670 41.37 -5.64 17.57
CA THR A 670 40.18 -6.42 17.95
C THR A 670 38.89 -5.66 17.69
N ILE A 671 38.86 -4.36 17.98
CA ILE A 671 37.69 -3.48 17.76
C ILE A 671 37.81 -2.66 16.47
N GLY A 672 39.00 -2.60 15.88
CA GLY A 672 39.35 -1.73 14.75
C GLY A 672 39.57 -2.45 13.41
N TRP A 673 39.37 -3.76 13.33
CA TRP A 673 39.59 -4.55 12.11
C TRP A 673 38.89 -3.97 10.87
N TRP A 674 37.70 -3.38 11.04
CA TRP A 674 36.90 -2.73 9.99
C TRP A 674 37.58 -1.52 9.32
N ARG A 675 38.73 -1.05 9.85
CA ARG A 675 39.53 0.05 9.30
C ARG A 675 40.60 -0.41 8.31
N THR A 676 40.94 -1.70 8.27
CA THR A 676 42.13 -2.20 7.56
C THR A 676 41.74 -3.01 6.31
N ASN A 677 41.76 -2.36 5.14
CA ASN A 677 41.41 -2.95 3.83
C ASN A 677 40.02 -3.60 3.76
N VAL A 678 39.12 -3.18 4.66
CA VAL A 678 37.72 -3.64 4.72
C VAL A 678 36.90 -2.75 3.81
N THR A 679 36.68 -3.18 2.58
CA THR A 679 35.90 -2.44 1.57
C THR A 679 34.39 -2.50 1.78
N GLY A 680 33.94 -2.94 2.95
CA GLY A 680 32.58 -3.39 3.30
C GLY A 680 31.53 -2.35 3.73
N ASN A 681 30.34 -2.86 4.05
CA ASN A 681 29.32 -2.10 4.81
C ASN A 681 29.86 -1.65 6.17
N TRP A 682 30.66 -2.50 6.84
CA TRP A 682 31.31 -2.22 8.12
C TRP A 682 32.09 -0.91 8.09
N ASN A 683 32.89 -0.69 7.06
CA ASN A 683 33.69 0.52 6.94
C ASN A 683 32.82 1.78 6.76
N CYS A 684 31.79 1.70 5.91
CA CYS A 684 30.87 2.81 5.67
C CYS A 684 30.03 3.18 6.90
N VAL A 685 29.47 2.19 7.61
CA VAL A 685 28.63 2.43 8.79
C VAL A 685 29.48 2.91 9.96
N CYS A 686 30.63 2.30 10.23
CA CYS A 686 31.51 2.69 11.34
C CYS A 686 32.09 4.10 11.15
N ASN A 687 32.65 4.41 9.97
CA ASN A 687 33.15 5.76 9.70
C ASN A 687 32.00 6.80 9.67
N GLY A 688 30.85 6.45 9.11
CA GLY A 688 29.70 7.35 9.05
C GLY A 688 29.17 7.71 10.44
N GLY A 689 28.88 6.72 11.28
CA GLY A 689 28.32 6.95 12.62
C GLY A 689 29.24 7.76 13.54
N LEU A 690 30.56 7.48 13.51
CA LEU A 690 31.56 8.27 14.22
C LEU A 690 31.68 9.71 13.67
N THR A 691 31.58 9.88 12.34
CA THR A 691 31.63 11.21 11.70
C THR A 691 30.42 12.06 12.06
N LEU A 692 29.20 11.50 12.02
CA LEU A 692 27.98 12.19 12.46
C LEU A 692 28.09 12.63 13.93
N ALA A 693 28.49 11.71 14.81
CA ALA A 693 28.68 11.97 16.23
C ALA A 693 29.68 13.10 16.51
N ALA A 694 30.85 13.04 15.87
CA ALA A 694 31.87 14.06 16.03
C ALA A 694 31.45 15.42 15.47
N LEU A 695 30.85 15.48 14.28
CA LEU A 695 30.30 16.70 13.70
C LEU A 695 29.16 17.30 14.56
N ALA A 696 28.39 16.49 15.29
CA ALA A 696 27.36 16.99 16.22
C ALA A 696 27.97 17.83 17.36
N ILE A 697 29.00 17.30 18.02
CA ILE A 697 29.57 17.87 19.24
C ILE A 697 30.78 18.77 19.00
N LEU A 698 31.30 18.86 17.77
CA LEU A 698 32.46 19.69 17.46
C LEU A 698 32.22 21.17 17.85
N GLY A 699 33.16 21.74 18.62
CA GLY A 699 33.03 23.06 19.24
C GLY A 699 32.42 23.07 20.65
N ASP A 700 31.71 21.99 21.04
CA ASP A 700 31.19 21.76 22.38
C ASP A 700 31.99 20.69 23.16
N ASP A 701 32.86 19.93 22.46
CA ASP A 701 33.83 18.97 23.01
C ASP A 701 35.10 19.67 23.51
N ASP A 702 35.40 19.54 24.81
CA ASP A 702 36.57 20.08 25.50
C ASP A 702 37.75 19.09 25.61
N THR A 703 37.54 17.81 25.24
CA THR A 703 38.57 16.77 25.24
C THR A 703 39.39 16.73 23.95
N GLY A 704 38.84 17.26 22.85
CA GLY A 704 39.41 17.20 21.51
C GLY A 704 39.22 15.86 20.78
N THR A 705 38.50 14.91 21.38
CA THR A 705 38.21 13.58 20.81
C THR A 705 37.47 13.68 19.48
N ALA A 706 36.50 14.59 19.37
CA ALA A 706 35.72 14.82 18.14
C ALA A 706 36.59 15.36 16.99
N SER A 707 37.57 16.22 17.28
CA SER A 707 38.51 16.72 16.26
C SER A 707 39.45 15.60 15.77
N ASN A 708 39.98 14.82 16.71
CA ASN A 708 40.87 13.69 16.42
C ASN A 708 40.18 12.63 15.53
N ILE A 709 38.97 12.18 15.90
CA ILE A 709 38.27 11.13 15.15
C ILE A 709 37.88 11.56 13.73
N LEU A 710 37.56 12.84 13.49
CA LEU A 710 37.26 13.35 12.15
C LEU A 710 38.47 13.28 11.20
N SER A 711 39.69 13.49 11.70
CA SER A 711 40.92 13.29 10.91
C SER A 711 41.21 11.83 10.57
N MET A 712 40.49 10.88 11.19
CA MET A 712 40.66 9.44 10.96
C MET A 712 39.58 8.86 10.05
N THR A 713 38.32 9.26 10.23
CA THR A 713 37.18 8.59 9.59
C THR A 713 37.05 8.95 8.12
N VAL A 714 37.31 10.21 7.75
CA VAL A 714 37.18 10.68 6.35
C VAL A 714 38.20 9.99 5.45
N ASP A 715 39.48 10.02 5.80
CA ASP A 715 40.54 9.37 5.01
C ASP A 715 40.35 7.85 4.92
N ASN A 716 39.88 7.22 6.00
CA ASN A 716 39.61 5.78 6.01
C ASN A 716 38.42 5.40 5.12
N ALA A 717 37.34 6.21 5.15
CA ALA A 717 36.18 6.02 4.29
C ALA A 717 36.50 6.32 2.82
N LEU A 718 37.32 7.32 2.51
CA LEU A 718 37.81 7.59 1.15
C LEU A 718 38.56 6.39 0.58
N ALA A 719 39.45 5.78 1.37
CA ALA A 719 40.25 4.64 0.93
C ALA A 719 39.46 3.33 0.75
N ASN A 720 38.42 3.10 1.57
CA ASN A 720 37.78 1.77 1.69
C ASN A 720 36.26 1.76 1.39
N CYS A 721 35.53 2.83 1.73
CA CYS A 721 34.07 2.91 1.55
C CYS A 721 33.68 3.61 0.24
N ALA A 722 34.43 4.62 -0.21
CA ALA A 722 34.09 5.42 -1.39
C ALA A 722 34.33 4.66 -2.70
N GLY A 723 35.37 3.83 -2.79
CA GLY A 723 35.65 2.99 -3.97
C GLY A 723 34.62 1.87 -4.15
N GLY A 724 34.13 1.65 -5.38
CA GLY A 724 32.86 0.94 -5.59
C GLY A 724 32.85 -0.19 -6.62
N GLN A 725 33.60 -1.27 -6.38
CA GLN A 725 33.19 -2.59 -6.88
C GLN A 725 32.05 -3.14 -6.02
N GLN A 726 32.20 -3.21 -4.69
CA GLN A 726 31.14 -3.65 -3.78
C GLN A 726 30.03 -2.60 -3.53
N ALA A 727 30.14 -1.39 -4.09
CA ALA A 727 29.01 -0.46 -4.14
C ALA A 727 27.92 -0.94 -5.11
N MET A 728 28.29 -1.79 -6.08
CA MET A 728 27.41 -2.32 -7.13
C MET A 728 26.53 -3.49 -6.70
N GLU A 729 26.70 -3.95 -5.47
CA GLU A 729 25.98 -5.09 -4.91
C GLU A 729 24.54 -4.71 -4.58
N HIS A 730 23.59 -5.36 -5.26
CA HIS A 730 22.18 -5.16 -5.01
C HIS A 730 21.83 -5.74 -3.62
N GLY A 731 21.37 -4.89 -2.69
CA GLY A 731 20.84 -5.32 -1.38
C GLY A 731 21.55 -4.74 -0.16
N VAL A 732 22.75 -4.19 -0.33
CA VAL A 732 23.58 -3.64 0.75
C VAL A 732 23.11 -2.25 1.21
N LYS A 733 21.79 -2.09 1.46
CA LYS A 733 21.18 -0.86 2.02
C LYS A 733 21.97 -0.28 3.22
N PRO A 734 22.55 -1.08 4.15
CA PRO A 734 23.38 -0.53 5.24
C PRO A 734 24.65 0.20 4.78
N ARG A 735 25.38 -0.31 3.78
CA ARG A 735 26.54 0.37 3.18
C ARG A 735 26.11 1.73 2.63
N ILE A 736 25.11 1.69 1.76
CA ILE A 736 24.68 2.85 0.99
C ILE A 736 24.09 3.92 1.93
N THR A 737 23.34 3.52 2.95
CA THR A 737 22.84 4.41 4.01
C THR A 737 24.00 5.04 4.80
N GLY A 738 24.95 4.25 5.32
CA GLY A 738 26.05 4.77 6.13
C GLY A 738 26.94 5.75 5.37
N TYR A 739 27.24 5.45 4.10
CA TYR A 739 27.93 6.37 3.20
C TYR A 739 27.12 7.66 2.94
N ALA A 740 25.82 7.55 2.64
CA ALA A 740 24.96 8.70 2.37
C ALA A 740 24.77 9.61 3.60
N GLU A 741 24.58 9.02 4.78
CA GLU A 741 24.56 9.76 6.06
C GLU A 741 25.87 10.53 6.24
N MET A 742 27.02 9.87 6.08
CA MET A 742 28.35 10.49 6.21
C MET A 742 28.55 11.66 5.23
N VAL A 743 28.29 11.43 3.94
CA VAL A 743 28.48 12.44 2.88
C VAL A 743 27.53 13.62 3.06
N SER A 744 26.26 13.35 3.38
CA SER A 744 25.29 14.42 3.64
C SER A 744 25.67 15.24 4.88
N ALA A 745 26.11 14.59 5.96
CA ALA A 745 26.58 15.28 7.17
C ALA A 745 27.83 16.15 6.91
N LEU A 746 28.82 15.65 6.16
CA LEU A 746 29.99 16.44 5.77
C LEU A 746 29.59 17.67 4.95
N ILE A 747 28.81 17.48 3.88
CA ILE A 747 28.36 18.59 3.01
C ILE A 747 27.58 19.65 3.82
N THR A 748 26.61 19.22 4.63
CA THR A 748 25.73 20.15 5.35
C THR A 748 26.38 20.81 6.56
N ALA A 749 27.33 20.14 7.23
CA ALA A 749 27.99 20.70 8.40
C ALA A 749 29.23 21.55 8.06
N THR A 750 30.03 21.19 7.06
CA THR A 750 31.33 21.84 6.75
C THR A 750 31.42 22.44 5.35
N GLY A 751 30.42 22.23 4.50
CA GLY A 751 30.36 22.80 3.14
C GLY A 751 31.16 22.03 2.09
N GLY A 752 31.55 20.78 2.34
CA GLY A 752 32.33 19.98 1.39
C GLY A 752 32.12 18.47 1.52
N SER A 753 32.29 17.75 0.39
CA SER A 753 32.20 16.28 0.33
C SER A 753 33.55 15.57 0.49
N TYR A 754 34.67 16.32 0.55
CA TYR A 754 36.05 15.81 0.69
C TYR A 754 36.46 14.74 -0.33
N GLY A 755 35.84 14.72 -1.52
CA GLY A 755 36.11 13.72 -2.56
C GLY A 755 35.38 12.39 -2.38
N MET A 756 34.48 12.28 -1.40
CA MET A 756 33.68 11.06 -1.20
C MET A 756 32.76 10.77 -2.38
N LEU A 757 32.10 11.80 -2.93
CA LEU A 757 31.16 11.69 -4.05
C LEU A 757 31.85 11.16 -5.32
N ASN A 758 31.36 10.03 -5.83
CA ASN A 758 31.85 9.40 -7.05
C ASN A 758 30.75 8.56 -7.75
N ASP A 759 30.94 8.30 -9.05
CA ASP A 759 29.94 7.66 -9.92
C ASP A 759 29.56 6.23 -9.51
N ALA A 760 30.35 5.52 -8.69
CA ALA A 760 29.99 4.17 -8.27
C ALA A 760 28.73 4.15 -7.40
N TYR A 761 28.46 5.21 -6.63
CA TYR A 761 27.22 5.33 -5.84
C TYR A 761 26.02 5.76 -6.68
N LYS A 762 26.23 6.44 -7.82
CA LYS A 762 25.19 6.62 -8.85
C LYS A 762 24.82 5.26 -9.45
N LEU A 763 25.83 4.46 -9.82
CA LEU A 763 25.65 3.15 -10.42
C LEU A 763 25.05 2.14 -9.42
N ALA A 764 25.36 2.26 -8.12
CA ALA A 764 24.71 1.52 -7.02
C ALA A 764 23.19 1.75 -6.96
N GLY A 765 22.73 2.99 -7.17
CA GLY A 765 21.31 3.31 -7.26
C GLY A 765 20.62 2.55 -8.40
N TYR A 766 21.26 2.48 -9.56
CA TYR A 766 20.77 1.66 -10.68
C TYR A 766 20.83 0.16 -10.38
N SER A 767 21.89 -0.35 -9.72
CA SER A 767 21.93 -1.76 -9.29
C SER A 767 20.74 -2.12 -8.40
N HIS A 768 20.38 -1.25 -7.44
CA HIS A 768 19.20 -1.47 -6.61
C HIS A 768 17.90 -1.53 -7.45
N MET A 769 17.70 -0.60 -8.38
CA MET A 769 16.52 -0.56 -9.26
C MET A 769 16.40 -1.81 -10.14
N TYR A 770 17.48 -2.20 -10.81
CA TYR A 770 17.50 -3.35 -11.72
C TYR A 770 17.50 -4.70 -10.96
N GLY A 771 17.99 -4.72 -9.71
CA GLY A 771 17.96 -5.89 -8.82
C GLY A 771 16.60 -6.15 -8.18
N GLN A 772 15.65 -5.22 -8.30
CA GLN A 772 14.25 -5.45 -7.97
C GLN A 772 13.53 -6.01 -9.21
N GLY A 773 13.06 -7.25 -9.11
CA GLY A 773 12.24 -7.90 -10.13
C GLY A 773 10.81 -7.36 -10.18
N GLN A 774 9.90 -8.05 -10.88
CA GLN A 774 8.50 -7.65 -10.89
C GLN A 774 7.82 -7.94 -9.55
N THR A 775 8.15 -9.08 -8.95
CA THR A 775 7.61 -9.45 -7.63
C THR A 775 8.53 -8.95 -6.53
N GLN A 776 9.73 -9.51 -6.44
CA GLN A 776 10.65 -9.34 -5.32
C GLN A 776 12.09 -9.14 -5.81
N MET A 777 13.02 -8.96 -4.89
CA MET A 777 14.44 -8.79 -5.20
C MET A 777 15.05 -10.03 -5.89
N PHE A 778 16.15 -9.86 -6.63
CA PHE A 778 16.95 -10.99 -7.14
C PHE A 778 17.45 -11.86 -5.99
N ALA A 779 18.02 -11.23 -4.96
CA ALA A 779 18.31 -11.81 -3.64
C ALA A 779 19.45 -12.85 -3.59
N VAL A 780 20.42 -12.77 -4.51
CA VAL A 780 21.66 -13.57 -4.41
C VAL A 780 22.49 -13.15 -3.20
N GLY A 781 23.17 -14.12 -2.59
CA GLY A 781 23.98 -13.87 -1.40
C GLY A 781 23.14 -13.47 -0.18
N ASP A 782 23.84 -12.86 0.76
CA ASP A 782 23.27 -12.43 2.04
C ASP A 782 22.50 -11.10 1.92
N THR A 783 21.18 -11.20 1.73
CA THR A 783 20.29 -10.02 1.70
C THR A 783 20.20 -9.30 3.03
N GLY A 784 20.32 -9.99 4.16
CA GLY A 784 20.35 -9.46 5.52
C GLY A 784 18.98 -9.20 6.14
N PRO A 785 18.83 -9.47 7.45
CA PRO A 785 17.58 -9.34 8.20
C PRO A 785 17.14 -7.88 8.35
N ASN A 786 16.00 -7.70 9.03
CA ASN A 786 15.36 -6.44 9.43
C ASN A 786 16.26 -5.17 9.38
N LYS A 787 15.94 -4.24 8.48
CA LYS A 787 16.77 -3.06 8.21
C LYS A 787 16.19 -1.77 8.81
N PHE A 788 15.96 -1.75 10.13
CA PHE A 788 15.27 -0.68 10.88
C PHE A 788 15.63 0.76 10.48
N SER A 789 16.91 1.06 10.28
CA SER A 789 17.41 2.39 9.91
C SER A 789 18.23 2.41 8.62
N ALA A 790 18.18 1.34 7.81
CA ALA A 790 18.97 1.17 6.59
C ALA A 790 18.06 0.95 5.38
N THR A 791 17.66 2.05 4.76
CA THR A 791 16.68 2.13 3.65
C THR A 791 17.37 2.39 2.30
N ALA A 792 16.63 2.36 1.20
CA ALA A 792 17.13 2.83 -0.10
C ALA A 792 17.05 4.38 -0.27
N ASN A 793 16.55 5.12 0.73
CA ASN A 793 16.34 6.58 0.69
C ASN A 793 17.59 7.43 0.39
N SER A 794 18.80 6.87 0.52
CA SER A 794 20.04 7.45 -0.01
C SER A 794 19.96 7.80 -1.51
N MET A 795 19.09 7.14 -2.28
CA MET A 795 18.83 7.47 -3.69
C MET A 795 18.29 8.88 -3.90
N PHE A 796 17.59 9.47 -2.92
CA PHE A 796 17.18 10.88 -2.99
C PHE A 796 18.39 11.81 -2.94
N LEU A 797 19.33 11.56 -2.01
CA LEU A 797 20.58 12.31 -1.94
C LEU A 797 21.37 12.16 -3.24
N PHE A 798 21.49 10.94 -3.76
CA PHE A 798 22.21 10.67 -5.01
C PHE A 798 21.55 11.31 -6.23
N SER A 799 20.22 11.42 -6.24
CA SER A 799 19.48 12.17 -7.26
C SER A 799 19.94 13.63 -7.31
N GLU A 800 19.98 14.31 -6.15
CA GLU A 800 20.47 15.69 -6.03
C GLU A 800 21.97 15.80 -6.39
N GLN A 801 22.82 14.97 -5.78
CA GLN A 801 24.28 15.07 -5.92
C GLN A 801 24.83 14.67 -7.30
N PHE A 802 24.15 13.79 -8.04
CA PHE A 802 24.54 13.37 -9.39
C PHE A 802 23.63 13.89 -10.50
N ASN A 803 22.73 14.83 -10.17
CA ASN A 803 21.73 15.41 -11.08
C ASN A 803 20.99 14.34 -11.91
N ASP A 804 20.48 13.31 -11.22
CA ASP A 804 19.80 12.16 -11.84
C ASP A 804 18.39 11.97 -11.26
N PRO A 805 17.34 12.53 -11.90
CA PRO A 805 15.98 12.54 -11.35
C PRO A 805 15.33 11.15 -11.30
N VAL A 806 15.86 10.16 -12.05
CA VAL A 806 15.33 8.79 -12.07
C VAL A 806 15.42 8.15 -10.69
N LEU A 807 16.52 8.38 -9.98
CA LEU A 807 16.77 7.80 -8.66
C LEU A 807 15.75 8.27 -7.61
N ALA A 808 15.43 9.57 -7.59
CA ALA A 808 14.41 10.11 -6.70
C ALA A 808 13.00 9.63 -7.09
N LEU A 809 12.65 9.65 -8.39
CA LEU A 809 11.33 9.21 -8.85
C LEU A 809 11.05 7.74 -8.50
N TYR A 810 12.04 6.85 -8.65
CA TYR A 810 11.90 5.45 -8.27
C TYR A 810 11.75 5.28 -6.75
N GLN A 811 12.63 5.89 -5.96
CA GLN A 811 12.66 5.67 -4.51
C GLN A 811 11.44 6.28 -3.81
N ARG A 812 10.89 7.38 -4.34
CA ARG A 812 9.69 8.06 -3.82
C ARG A 812 8.47 7.15 -3.72
N ASP A 813 8.34 6.20 -4.64
CA ASP A 813 7.17 5.33 -4.73
C ASP A 813 7.30 4.09 -3.83
N GLN A 814 8.48 3.84 -3.24
CA GLN A 814 8.75 2.66 -2.40
C GLN A 814 8.13 2.76 -1.01
N PHE A 815 7.81 1.61 -0.44
CA PHE A 815 7.19 1.53 0.89
C PHE A 815 8.12 2.00 2.03
N ASP A 816 9.44 1.95 1.85
CA ASP A 816 10.44 2.42 2.83
C ASP A 816 10.80 3.91 2.67
N ALA A 817 10.14 4.63 1.75
CA ALA A 817 10.34 6.06 1.51
C ALA A 817 9.98 6.96 2.70
N ALA A 818 9.08 6.54 3.59
CA ALA A 818 8.59 7.34 4.71
C ALA A 818 9.56 7.37 5.91
N ASP A 819 10.68 8.09 5.77
CA ASP A 819 11.70 8.30 6.81
C ASP A 819 12.06 9.80 6.94
N PRO A 820 12.45 10.30 8.14
CA PRO A 820 12.91 11.67 8.30
C PRO A 820 14.04 12.11 7.36
N TRP A 821 14.89 11.21 6.87
CA TRP A 821 15.90 11.51 5.85
C TRP A 821 15.28 11.91 4.51
N SER A 822 14.24 11.22 4.07
CA SER A 822 13.52 11.52 2.82
C SER A 822 12.94 12.93 2.83
N MET A 823 12.51 13.44 4.00
CA MET A 823 12.00 14.81 4.16
C MET A 823 13.03 15.91 3.85
N PHE A 824 14.34 15.58 3.77
CA PHE A 824 15.42 16.54 3.51
C PHE A 824 16.31 16.19 2.30
N TRP A 825 16.36 14.92 1.91
CA TRP A 825 17.05 14.46 0.71
C TRP A 825 16.17 14.49 -0.55
N TYR A 826 14.84 14.35 -0.45
CA TYR A 826 13.95 14.45 -1.60
C TYR A 826 13.79 15.91 -2.04
N ASP A 827 14.15 16.21 -3.29
CA ASP A 827 13.79 17.46 -3.97
C ASP A 827 12.42 17.30 -4.65
N ALA A 828 11.38 17.93 -4.07
CA ALA A 828 10.03 17.90 -4.61
C ALA A 828 9.86 18.67 -5.95
N SER A 829 10.91 19.37 -6.41
CA SER A 829 10.99 19.91 -7.78
C SER A 829 11.10 18.83 -8.86
N VAL A 830 11.50 17.60 -8.50
CA VAL A 830 11.52 16.44 -9.39
C VAL A 830 10.11 16.12 -9.93
N GLN A 831 10.04 15.75 -11.20
CA GLN A 831 8.82 15.29 -11.84
C GLN A 831 9.11 14.32 -13.00
N GLY A 832 8.07 13.60 -13.42
CA GLY A 832 8.10 12.66 -14.53
C GLY A 832 7.87 11.21 -14.09
N ALA A 833 8.01 10.30 -15.04
CA ALA A 833 7.93 8.86 -14.84
C ALA A 833 9.34 8.25 -14.83
N PHE A 834 9.78 7.59 -13.75
CA PHE A 834 11.15 7.04 -13.69
C PHE A 834 11.47 6.04 -14.80
N TRP A 835 10.42 5.39 -15.35
CA TRP A 835 10.52 4.41 -16.42
C TRP A 835 10.64 5.02 -17.81
N ASP A 836 10.29 6.29 -18.02
CA ASP A 836 10.30 6.91 -19.35
C ASP A 836 11.74 7.06 -19.88
N GLY A 837 12.04 6.35 -20.97
CA GLY A 837 13.38 6.25 -21.53
C GLY A 837 14.34 5.34 -20.77
N LEU A 838 13.89 4.65 -19.71
CA LEU A 838 14.73 3.73 -18.94
C LEU A 838 14.85 2.38 -19.68
N PRO A 839 16.07 1.89 -19.99
CA PRO A 839 16.25 0.60 -20.64
C PRO A 839 15.64 -0.56 -19.86
N LEU A 840 15.11 -1.57 -20.54
CA LEU A 840 14.59 -2.77 -19.91
C LEU A 840 15.71 -3.70 -19.39
N ASP A 841 16.89 -3.63 -20.00
CA ASP A 841 18.00 -4.56 -19.76
C ASP A 841 19.26 -3.84 -19.30
N ARG A 842 19.99 -4.46 -18.39
CA ARG A 842 21.30 -3.98 -17.93
C ARG A 842 22.21 -5.11 -17.51
N ASN A 843 23.40 -5.14 -18.10
CA ASN A 843 24.53 -5.93 -17.65
C ASN A 843 25.35 -5.13 -16.64
N PHE A 844 25.70 -5.75 -15.53
CA PHE A 844 26.60 -5.23 -14.50
C PHE A 844 27.90 -6.03 -14.57
N ASP A 845 28.93 -5.44 -15.18
CA ASP A 845 30.22 -6.10 -15.37
C ASP A 845 31.23 -5.62 -14.32
N ASN A 846 31.37 -6.42 -13.26
CA ASN A 846 32.36 -6.27 -12.21
C ASN A 846 32.79 -7.69 -11.81
N GLU A 847 34.07 -8.04 -11.91
CA GLU A 847 34.58 -9.40 -11.62
C GLU A 847 34.01 -10.02 -10.31
N ILE A 848 33.84 -9.22 -9.25
CA ILE A 848 33.30 -9.67 -7.94
C ILE A 848 31.78 -9.90 -7.99
N ASP A 849 31.07 -9.15 -8.84
CA ASP A 849 29.61 -9.12 -8.95
C ASP A 849 29.14 -8.94 -10.41
N GLN A 850 29.45 -9.92 -11.26
CA GLN A 850 28.93 -9.96 -12.63
C GLN A 850 27.50 -10.51 -12.61
N TRP A 851 26.53 -9.72 -13.08
CA TRP A 851 25.15 -10.17 -13.22
C TRP A 851 24.37 -9.36 -14.26
N VAL A 852 23.22 -9.86 -14.68
CA VAL A 852 22.32 -9.20 -15.63
C VAL A 852 20.91 -9.09 -15.05
N SER A 853 20.26 -7.95 -15.31
CA SER A 853 18.81 -7.80 -15.20
C SER A 853 18.23 -7.66 -16.61
N MET A 854 17.15 -8.40 -16.90
CA MET A 854 16.37 -8.25 -18.11
C MET A 854 14.88 -8.29 -17.76
N ARG A 855 14.05 -7.40 -18.32
CA ARG A 855 12.58 -7.40 -18.11
C ARG A 855 11.80 -7.04 -19.35
N ASP A 856 10.48 -7.13 -19.31
CA ASP A 856 9.58 -6.62 -20.35
C ASP A 856 8.95 -5.25 -20.02
N THR A 857 8.78 -4.91 -18.74
CA THR A 857 8.21 -3.62 -18.29
C THR A 857 8.75 -3.21 -16.92
N TRP A 858 8.67 -1.92 -16.60
CA TRP A 858 8.95 -1.35 -15.27
C TRP A 858 7.71 -1.16 -14.40
N THR A 859 6.49 -1.30 -14.94
CA THR A 859 5.25 -0.82 -14.30
C THR A 859 4.13 -1.83 -14.13
N ASP A 860 4.21 -3.02 -14.76
CA ASP A 860 3.26 -4.11 -14.53
C ASP A 860 3.93 -5.32 -13.83
N ILE A 861 3.48 -5.58 -12.61
CA ILE A 861 3.84 -6.75 -11.79
C ILE A 861 3.60 -8.09 -12.50
N ASN A 862 2.69 -8.13 -13.49
CA ASN A 862 2.42 -9.34 -14.26
C ASN A 862 3.45 -9.60 -15.36
N GLY A 863 4.35 -8.65 -15.63
CA GLY A 863 5.43 -8.81 -16.59
C GLY A 863 6.42 -9.91 -16.23
N THR A 864 7.42 -10.04 -17.08
CA THR A 864 8.51 -11.01 -17.02
C THR A 864 9.78 -10.31 -16.57
N TYR A 865 10.52 -10.94 -15.64
CA TYR A 865 11.85 -10.48 -15.23
C TYR A 865 12.80 -11.68 -15.09
N VAL A 866 14.06 -11.46 -15.45
CA VAL A 866 15.16 -12.40 -15.29
C VAL A 866 16.32 -11.68 -14.61
N GLY A 867 16.81 -12.28 -13.51
CA GLY A 867 18.13 -12.00 -12.95
C GLY A 867 19.03 -13.22 -13.16
N MET A 868 20.31 -13.05 -13.52
CA MET A 868 21.29 -14.14 -13.56
C MET A 868 22.69 -13.65 -13.14
N LYS A 869 23.39 -14.42 -12.31
CA LYS A 869 24.72 -14.09 -11.74
C LYS A 869 25.82 -14.98 -12.33
N ALA A 870 26.98 -14.39 -12.56
CA ALA A 870 28.26 -15.09 -12.69
C ALA A 870 29.43 -14.24 -12.15
N GLY A 871 29.27 -13.58 -10.99
CA GLY A 871 30.39 -13.01 -10.22
C GLY A 871 31.04 -14.05 -9.31
N MET A 872 32.24 -13.75 -8.79
CA MET A 872 32.99 -14.63 -7.86
C MET A 872 32.17 -15.16 -6.68
N ASN A 873 32.62 -16.31 -6.15
CA ASN A 873 32.19 -16.89 -4.87
C ASN A 873 32.93 -16.29 -3.65
N GLN A 874 34.00 -15.51 -3.85
CA GLN A 874 34.81 -14.87 -2.78
C GLN A 874 34.84 -13.33 -2.87
N GLY A 875 35.38 -12.69 -1.83
CA GLY A 875 35.74 -11.26 -1.89
C GLY A 875 34.62 -10.29 -1.52
N ARG A 876 33.55 -10.78 -0.88
CA ARG A 876 32.45 -9.97 -0.30
C ARG A 876 32.26 -10.18 1.20
N GLN A 877 33.36 -10.28 1.94
CA GLN A 877 33.33 -10.30 3.41
C GLN A 877 32.34 -11.34 3.99
N THR A 878 32.40 -12.58 3.49
CA THR A 878 31.51 -13.67 3.92
C THR A 878 30.01 -13.44 3.68
N HIS A 879 29.60 -12.59 2.74
CA HIS A 879 28.20 -12.43 2.30
C HIS A 879 27.86 -13.10 0.95
N ASN A 880 28.83 -13.73 0.29
CA ASN A 880 28.58 -14.54 -0.90
C ASN A 880 27.97 -15.92 -0.56
N ASP A 881 27.35 -16.50 -1.58
CA ASP A 881 26.98 -17.92 -1.66
C ASP A 881 27.80 -18.61 -2.77
N LEU A 882 27.68 -19.93 -2.90
CA LEU A 882 28.38 -20.70 -3.94
C LEU A 882 27.50 -20.86 -5.19
N ASP A 883 27.22 -19.71 -5.80
CA ASP A 883 26.06 -19.39 -6.65
C ASP A 883 26.44 -18.95 -8.08
N CYS A 884 27.64 -19.28 -8.56
CA CYS A 884 28.01 -18.98 -9.95
C CYS A 884 27.02 -19.67 -10.91
N GLY A 885 26.33 -18.87 -11.74
CA GLY A 885 25.29 -19.34 -12.66
C GLY A 885 23.86 -19.32 -12.09
N ASP A 886 23.64 -18.86 -10.86
CA ASP A 886 22.30 -18.71 -10.27
C ASP A 886 21.39 -17.75 -11.08
N PHE A 887 20.08 -17.99 -11.05
CA PHE A 887 19.09 -17.20 -11.76
C PHE A 887 17.71 -17.20 -11.10
N VAL A 888 16.95 -16.12 -11.33
CA VAL A 888 15.54 -16.00 -10.95
C VAL A 888 14.66 -15.62 -12.14
N ILE A 889 13.39 -16.03 -12.09
CA ILE A 889 12.38 -15.72 -13.12
C ILE A 889 11.08 -15.28 -12.45
N ASP A 890 10.64 -14.05 -12.71
CA ASP A 890 9.26 -13.61 -12.46
C ASP A 890 8.44 -13.70 -13.75
N ALA A 891 7.15 -14.07 -13.63
CA ALA A 891 6.15 -13.93 -14.68
C ALA A 891 4.73 -13.97 -14.10
N MET A 892 3.77 -13.25 -14.69
CA MET A 892 2.35 -13.28 -14.30
C MET A 892 2.07 -12.95 -12.82
N GLY A 893 2.94 -12.16 -12.19
CA GLY A 893 2.81 -11.75 -10.79
C GLY A 893 3.40 -12.73 -9.78
N HIS A 894 4.15 -13.75 -10.23
CA HIS A 894 4.76 -14.78 -9.38
C HIS A 894 6.25 -14.95 -9.66
N ARG A 895 7.03 -15.25 -8.61
CA ARG A 895 8.41 -15.77 -8.70
C ARG A 895 8.34 -17.28 -8.98
N TRP A 896 8.78 -17.70 -10.16
CA TRP A 896 8.75 -19.10 -10.61
C TRP A 896 10.03 -19.86 -10.27
N ALA A 897 11.18 -19.31 -10.67
CA ALA A 897 12.51 -19.72 -10.21
C ALA A 897 13.02 -18.64 -9.25
N GLY A 898 13.42 -18.99 -8.04
CA GLY A 898 13.72 -18.02 -6.98
C GLY A 898 14.90 -18.43 -6.12
N GLU A 899 15.48 -17.43 -5.46
CA GLU A 899 16.61 -17.61 -4.56
C GLU A 899 16.14 -17.69 -3.11
N LEU A 900 16.89 -18.34 -2.23
CA LEU A 900 16.55 -18.55 -0.81
C LEU A 900 17.01 -17.37 0.06
N GLY A 901 18.02 -16.61 -0.37
CA GLY A 901 18.53 -15.40 0.30
C GLY A 901 19.38 -15.72 1.54
N ASP A 902 19.27 -14.90 2.58
CA ASP A 902 20.06 -15.12 3.80
C ASP A 902 19.69 -16.41 4.56
N GLY A 903 20.69 -16.94 5.26
CA GLY A 903 20.56 -17.99 6.26
C GLY A 903 20.50 -17.42 7.69
N ASN A 904 20.74 -18.26 8.69
CA ASN A 904 20.79 -17.80 10.08
C ASN A 904 22.16 -17.16 10.37
N TYR A 905 22.20 -15.83 10.45
CA TYR A 905 23.41 -15.06 10.77
C TYR A 905 24.04 -15.44 12.13
N ASN A 906 23.23 -15.95 13.07
CA ASN A 906 23.68 -16.39 14.39
C ASN A 906 24.05 -17.88 14.44
N ALA A 907 24.10 -18.56 13.29
CA ALA A 907 24.58 -19.94 13.22
C ALA A 907 26.11 -20.00 13.32
N LEU A 908 26.63 -21.04 13.96
CA LEU A 908 28.08 -21.20 14.18
C LEU A 908 28.82 -21.29 12.83
N ASP A 909 29.98 -20.64 12.76
CA ASP A 909 30.84 -20.51 11.56
C ASP A 909 30.24 -19.79 10.33
N TYR A 910 29.04 -19.21 10.41
CA TYR A 910 28.35 -18.54 9.28
C TYR A 910 29.15 -17.38 8.65
N PHE A 911 29.87 -16.61 9.47
CA PHE A 911 30.77 -15.52 9.05
C PHE A 911 32.26 -15.83 9.32
N SER A 912 32.64 -17.10 9.46
CA SER A 912 34.01 -17.46 9.89
C SER A 912 35.10 -17.10 8.88
N ASN A 913 34.87 -17.37 7.60
CA ASN A 913 35.71 -17.03 6.44
C ASN A 913 35.03 -17.53 5.14
N ASP A 914 35.57 -17.17 3.97
CA ASP A 914 35.11 -17.61 2.65
C ASP A 914 36.04 -18.64 1.99
N THR A 915 36.88 -19.37 2.75
CA THR A 915 37.77 -20.42 2.20
C THR A 915 37.00 -21.69 1.83
N GLN A 916 37.58 -22.57 1.00
CA GLN A 916 36.91 -23.79 0.50
C GLN A 916 36.41 -24.72 1.63
N GLY A 917 37.10 -24.72 2.77
CA GLY A 917 36.75 -25.53 3.94
C GLY A 917 35.92 -24.79 5.00
N SER A 918 35.35 -23.63 4.68
CA SER A 918 34.54 -22.84 5.63
C SER A 918 33.29 -23.59 6.07
N GLY A 919 32.95 -23.47 7.36
CA GLY A 919 31.71 -24.01 7.91
C GLY A 919 30.46 -23.39 7.31
N ARG A 920 30.55 -22.16 6.77
CA ARG A 920 29.48 -21.49 6.02
C ARG A 920 28.92 -22.35 4.90
N TRP A 921 29.80 -23.09 4.19
CA TRP A 921 29.42 -23.91 3.03
C TRP A 921 28.79 -25.26 3.38
N MET A 922 28.52 -25.52 4.66
CA MET A 922 27.70 -26.65 5.11
C MET A 922 26.21 -26.29 5.20
N TYR A 923 25.85 -24.99 5.23
CA TYR A 923 24.45 -24.55 5.27
C TYR A 923 23.81 -24.61 3.87
N TYR A 924 22.64 -25.23 3.75
CA TYR A 924 21.96 -25.50 2.48
C TYR A 924 21.81 -24.24 1.60
N ARG A 925 21.36 -23.13 2.19
CA ARG A 925 21.16 -21.85 1.47
C ARG A 925 22.45 -21.21 0.97
N LYS A 926 23.61 -21.60 1.49
CA LYS A 926 24.91 -20.96 1.24
C LYS A 926 25.80 -21.82 0.32
N MET A 927 25.52 -23.12 0.29
CA MET A 927 26.20 -24.13 -0.53
C MET A 927 25.56 -24.24 -1.93
N THR A 928 26.28 -24.80 -2.91
CA THR A 928 25.85 -24.87 -4.32
C THR A 928 24.56 -25.65 -4.52
N GLU A 929 24.28 -26.63 -3.65
CA GLU A 929 23.05 -27.42 -3.72
C GLU A 929 21.77 -26.55 -3.57
N GLY A 930 21.82 -25.50 -2.76
CA GLY A 930 20.70 -24.59 -2.49
C GLY A 930 20.47 -23.50 -3.54
N GLN A 931 21.29 -23.44 -4.59
CA GLN A 931 21.23 -22.40 -5.63
C GLN A 931 20.53 -22.91 -6.90
N ASN A 932 20.09 -22.02 -7.79
CA ASN A 932 19.50 -22.38 -9.09
C ASN A 932 20.57 -22.64 -10.16
N THR A 933 21.59 -23.44 -9.83
CA THR A 933 22.77 -23.65 -10.68
C THR A 933 23.00 -25.12 -11.06
N ILE A 934 24.13 -25.41 -11.70
CA ILE A 934 24.61 -26.77 -11.96
C ILE A 934 25.28 -27.32 -10.69
N LEU A 935 25.01 -28.56 -10.35
CA LEU A 935 25.65 -29.27 -9.25
C LEU A 935 26.39 -30.51 -9.80
N VAL A 936 27.71 -30.38 -10.02
CA VAL A 936 28.56 -31.47 -10.52
C VAL A 936 29.03 -32.35 -9.37
N ASN A 937 28.93 -33.68 -9.50
CA ASN A 937 29.42 -34.66 -8.52
C ASN A 937 28.86 -34.47 -7.09
N LYS A 938 27.72 -33.78 -6.94
CA LYS A 938 27.17 -33.31 -5.64
C LYS A 938 28.18 -32.48 -4.81
N GLY A 939 29.17 -31.88 -5.47
CA GLY A 939 30.19 -31.06 -4.84
C GLY A 939 29.84 -29.58 -4.87
N ASN A 940 30.31 -28.85 -3.86
CA ASN A 940 30.31 -27.39 -3.87
C ASN A 940 31.24 -26.84 -4.95
N GLN A 941 30.89 -25.66 -5.48
CA GLN A 941 31.75 -24.92 -6.38
C GLN A 941 33.10 -24.55 -5.74
N ASP A 942 34.08 -24.28 -6.59
CA ASP A 942 35.35 -23.65 -6.20
C ASP A 942 35.09 -22.23 -5.66
N VAL A 943 35.55 -21.93 -4.46
CA VAL A 943 35.44 -20.59 -3.86
C VAL A 943 36.28 -19.56 -4.61
N SER A 944 37.38 -19.99 -5.23
CA SER A 944 38.32 -19.13 -5.95
C SER A 944 37.86 -18.77 -7.37
N ALA A 945 36.71 -19.31 -7.80
CA ALA A 945 36.11 -19.18 -9.12
C ALA A 945 36.27 -17.78 -9.74
N ARG A 946 36.65 -17.78 -11.01
CA ARG A 946 36.80 -16.59 -11.87
C ARG A 946 35.93 -16.75 -13.11
N PRO A 947 34.59 -16.71 -12.96
CA PRO A 947 33.68 -16.69 -14.10
C PRO A 947 33.92 -15.44 -14.97
N THR A 948 33.52 -15.52 -16.24
CA THR A 948 33.63 -14.39 -17.18
C THR A 948 32.41 -14.29 -18.09
N ILE A 949 31.80 -13.11 -18.17
CA ILE A 949 30.81 -12.79 -19.22
C ILE A 949 31.49 -12.94 -20.60
N LEU A 950 30.89 -13.74 -21.47
CA LEU A 950 31.36 -13.92 -22.85
C LEU A 950 30.49 -13.19 -23.87
N GLY A 951 29.21 -12.94 -23.57
CA GLY A 951 28.35 -12.17 -24.45
C GLY A 951 27.12 -11.61 -23.75
N TYR A 952 26.76 -10.40 -24.13
CA TYR A 952 25.51 -9.72 -23.76
C TYR A 952 24.99 -8.99 -25.00
N GLY A 953 23.69 -9.08 -25.24
CA GLY A 953 23.02 -8.27 -26.25
C GLY A 953 21.58 -8.01 -25.86
N SER A 954 21.18 -6.74 -25.96
CA SER A 954 19.79 -6.30 -25.84
C SER A 954 19.39 -5.56 -27.12
N THR A 955 18.11 -5.62 -27.48
CA THR A 955 17.49 -4.72 -28.45
C THR A 955 17.50 -3.24 -28.01
N ASN A 956 17.91 -2.94 -26.77
CA ASN A 956 17.95 -1.63 -26.13
C ASN A 956 16.58 -0.96 -26.08
N ASP A 957 15.53 -1.76 -25.94
CA ASP A 957 14.18 -1.24 -25.71
C ASP A 957 14.14 -0.45 -24.40
N THR A 958 13.47 0.68 -24.47
CA THR A 958 13.11 1.49 -23.31
C THR A 958 11.59 1.47 -23.16
N GLN A 959 11.13 1.59 -21.92
CA GLN A 959 9.71 1.88 -21.71
C GLN A 959 9.46 3.37 -21.99
N GLY A 960 8.40 3.68 -22.75
CA GLY A 960 7.94 5.07 -22.92
C GLY A 960 7.11 5.54 -21.72
N SER A 961 6.68 6.79 -21.72
CA SER A 961 6.05 7.40 -20.54
C SER A 961 4.74 6.74 -20.07
N SER A 962 4.09 5.93 -20.90
CA SER A 962 2.92 5.10 -20.56
C SER A 962 3.24 4.00 -19.52
N THR A 963 2.28 3.72 -18.63
CA THR A 963 2.34 2.59 -17.67
C THR A 963 1.85 1.27 -18.27
N ILE A 964 1.09 1.35 -19.37
CA ILE A 964 0.81 0.21 -20.26
C ILE A 964 1.92 0.21 -21.32
N TYR A 965 2.71 -0.86 -21.36
CA TYR A 965 3.79 -1.03 -22.34
C TYR A 965 3.57 -2.31 -23.13
N ASP A 966 3.34 -2.16 -24.44
CA ASP A 966 3.35 -3.27 -25.37
C ASP A 966 4.79 -3.50 -25.84
N VAL A 967 5.33 -4.68 -25.55
CA VAL A 967 6.70 -5.08 -25.95
C VAL A 967 6.83 -5.03 -27.47
N ALA A 968 7.89 -4.38 -27.96
CA ALA A 968 8.14 -4.24 -29.40
C ALA A 968 8.31 -5.61 -30.10
N SER A 969 7.82 -5.73 -31.33
CA SER A 969 8.01 -6.94 -32.13
C SER A 969 9.49 -7.17 -32.43
N GLY A 970 10.00 -8.35 -32.09
CA GLY A 970 11.43 -8.70 -32.16
C GLY A 970 12.24 -8.32 -30.92
N SER A 971 11.61 -7.74 -29.89
CA SER A 971 12.26 -7.40 -28.62
C SER A 971 12.82 -8.64 -27.93
N THR A 972 14.10 -8.59 -27.57
CA THR A 972 14.82 -9.69 -26.95
C THR A 972 16.10 -9.19 -26.29
N ALA A 973 16.52 -9.90 -25.25
CA ALA A 973 17.86 -9.78 -24.70
C ALA A 973 18.41 -11.18 -24.41
N TYR A 974 19.73 -11.29 -24.44
CA TYR A 974 20.47 -12.49 -24.08
C TYR A 974 21.74 -12.12 -23.33
N TRP A 975 22.19 -13.05 -22.49
CA TRP A 975 23.43 -12.94 -21.74
C TRP A 975 23.99 -14.34 -21.51
N TYR A 976 25.30 -14.50 -21.59
CA TYR A 976 25.96 -15.76 -21.26
C TYR A 976 27.39 -15.56 -20.73
N ALA A 977 27.78 -16.47 -19.86
CA ALA A 977 29.07 -16.47 -19.18
C ALA A 977 29.73 -17.85 -19.23
N ASN A 978 31.06 -17.84 -19.19
CA ASN A 978 31.86 -19.01 -18.87
C ASN A 978 31.96 -19.14 -17.36
N ILE A 979 31.39 -20.22 -16.81
CA ILE A 979 31.40 -20.54 -15.38
C ILE A 979 32.23 -21.81 -15.09
N THR A 980 33.02 -22.29 -16.06
CA THR A 980 33.87 -23.49 -15.93
C THR A 980 34.76 -23.44 -14.69
N SER A 981 35.32 -22.26 -14.38
CA SER A 981 36.23 -22.05 -13.24
C SER A 981 35.57 -22.23 -11.85
N ALA A 982 34.26 -22.45 -11.79
CA ALA A 982 33.56 -22.81 -10.55
C ALA A 982 33.51 -24.33 -10.29
N TYR A 983 34.02 -25.19 -11.19
CA TYR A 983 33.83 -26.65 -11.08
C TYR A 983 35.12 -27.44 -11.35
N PHE A 984 35.55 -28.25 -10.36
CA PHE A 984 36.81 -28.99 -10.41
C PHE A 984 36.88 -30.09 -11.50
N ASP A 985 35.79 -30.83 -11.70
CA ASP A 985 35.73 -32.01 -12.60
C ASP A 985 35.18 -31.67 -14.01
N THR A 986 35.19 -30.39 -14.41
CA THR A 986 34.51 -29.89 -15.61
C THR A 986 35.48 -29.19 -16.57
N SER A 987 35.58 -29.71 -17.78
CA SER A 987 36.47 -29.17 -18.83
C SER A 987 35.92 -27.91 -19.51
N SER A 988 34.59 -27.78 -19.56
CA SER A 988 33.89 -26.62 -20.09
C SER A 988 32.49 -26.55 -19.49
N LEU A 989 32.05 -25.38 -19.06
CA LEU A 989 30.66 -25.05 -18.77
C LEU A 989 30.39 -23.59 -19.13
N LEU A 990 29.61 -23.39 -20.18
CA LEU A 990 28.99 -22.10 -20.51
C LEU A 990 27.53 -22.15 -20.08
N ARG A 991 27.04 -21.08 -19.46
CA ARG A 991 25.63 -20.89 -19.11
C ARG A 991 25.12 -19.59 -19.69
N GLY A 992 23.93 -19.61 -20.26
CA GLY A 992 23.26 -18.42 -20.76
C GLY A 992 21.76 -18.41 -20.55
N VAL A 993 21.20 -17.20 -20.59
CA VAL A 993 19.76 -16.95 -20.52
C VAL A 993 19.33 -15.95 -21.59
N ARG A 994 18.15 -16.19 -22.18
CA ARG A 994 17.63 -15.41 -23.30
C ARG A 994 16.12 -15.26 -23.26
N PHE A 995 15.62 -14.07 -23.62
CA PHE A 995 14.21 -13.85 -23.92
C PHE A 995 13.85 -14.33 -25.33
N ILE A 996 12.78 -15.12 -25.42
CA ILE A 996 12.20 -15.68 -26.65
C ILE A 996 10.79 -15.08 -26.83
N ASN A 997 10.31 -15.01 -28.08
CA ASN A 997 8.93 -14.66 -28.40
C ASN A 997 8.47 -13.31 -27.83
N ASN A 998 9.18 -12.22 -28.15
CA ASN A 998 8.91 -10.88 -27.62
C ASN A 998 8.87 -10.86 -26.08
N ARG A 999 9.88 -11.46 -25.44
CA ARG A 999 10.04 -11.60 -23.97
C ARG A 999 8.99 -12.44 -23.24
N THR A 1000 8.01 -13.01 -23.93
CA THR A 1000 6.94 -13.84 -23.30
C THR A 1000 7.40 -15.22 -22.85
N GLN A 1001 8.62 -15.64 -23.21
CA GLN A 1001 9.24 -16.91 -22.83
C GLN A 1001 10.72 -16.69 -22.46
N VAL A 1002 11.28 -17.53 -21.59
CA VAL A 1002 12.70 -17.51 -21.20
C VAL A 1002 13.34 -18.84 -21.57
N LEU A 1003 14.52 -18.80 -22.21
CA LEU A 1003 15.37 -19.96 -22.47
C LEU A 1003 16.60 -19.88 -21.56
N VAL A 1004 16.86 -20.93 -20.80
CA VAL A 1004 18.15 -21.16 -20.11
C VAL A 1004 18.87 -22.28 -20.86
N GLN A 1005 20.15 -22.07 -21.18
CA GLN A 1005 20.98 -23.02 -21.91
C GLN A 1005 22.32 -23.23 -21.22
N ASP A 1006 22.71 -24.50 -21.08
CA ASP A 1006 23.96 -24.96 -20.48
C ASP A 1006 24.74 -25.82 -21.49
N GLU A 1007 25.94 -25.40 -21.86
CA GLU A 1007 26.89 -26.18 -22.67
C GLU A 1007 28.00 -26.71 -21.78
N ILE A 1008 27.87 -27.96 -21.39
CA ILE A 1008 28.72 -28.62 -20.40
C ILE A 1008 29.53 -29.77 -21.02
N THR A 1009 30.77 -29.92 -20.58
CA THR A 1009 31.59 -31.11 -20.75
C THR A 1009 32.26 -31.43 -19.41
N THR A 1010 31.84 -32.50 -18.77
CA THR A 1010 32.27 -32.89 -17.42
C THR A 1010 32.57 -34.38 -17.33
N ALA A 1011 33.50 -34.74 -16.44
CA ALA A 1011 33.91 -36.12 -16.17
C ALA A 1011 33.03 -36.84 -15.12
N GLN A 1012 32.07 -36.13 -14.53
CA GLN A 1012 31.18 -36.64 -13.47
C GLN A 1012 29.71 -36.44 -13.85
N SER A 1013 28.79 -37.14 -13.19
CA SER A 1013 27.37 -36.81 -13.29
C SER A 1013 27.09 -35.43 -12.69
N PHE A 1014 26.02 -34.79 -13.16
CA PHE A 1014 25.61 -33.48 -12.69
C PHE A 1014 24.09 -33.34 -12.63
N GLN A 1015 23.64 -32.40 -11.81
CA GLN A 1015 22.25 -31.97 -11.75
C GLN A 1015 22.12 -30.52 -12.22
N TRP A 1016 21.12 -30.24 -13.06
CA TRP A 1016 20.56 -28.90 -13.19
C TRP A 1016 19.49 -28.74 -12.11
N ARG A 1017 19.55 -27.66 -11.31
CA ARG A 1017 18.63 -27.43 -10.18
C ARG A 1017 17.93 -26.08 -10.30
N MET A 1018 16.67 -26.04 -9.87
CA MET A 1018 15.85 -24.83 -9.76
C MET A 1018 14.89 -24.97 -8.58
N HIS A 1019 14.88 -24.01 -7.68
CA HIS A 1019 13.95 -23.90 -6.58
C HIS A 1019 12.63 -23.25 -7.03
N THR A 1020 11.51 -23.62 -6.43
CA THR A 1020 10.19 -23.03 -6.71
C THR A 1020 9.20 -23.21 -5.56
N ASN A 1021 8.31 -22.24 -5.35
CA ASN A 1021 7.14 -22.37 -4.47
C ASN A 1021 5.91 -22.95 -5.21
N ALA A 1022 6.06 -23.34 -6.49
CA ALA A 1022 5.00 -23.93 -7.27
C ALA A 1022 4.66 -25.36 -6.84
N THR A 1023 3.38 -25.74 -7.00
CA THR A 1023 3.05 -27.16 -7.13
C THR A 1023 3.57 -27.64 -8.49
N VAL A 1024 4.31 -28.76 -8.51
CA VAL A 1024 4.99 -29.28 -9.70
C VAL A 1024 4.36 -30.59 -10.15
N ASP A 1025 3.76 -30.61 -11.34
CA ASP A 1025 3.29 -31.82 -12.02
C ASP A 1025 4.21 -32.13 -13.22
N VAL A 1026 5.02 -33.18 -13.11
CA VAL A 1026 5.92 -33.64 -14.19
C VAL A 1026 5.15 -34.51 -15.20
N SER A 1027 5.41 -34.33 -16.49
CA SER A 1027 4.81 -35.11 -17.57
C SER A 1027 5.24 -36.58 -17.53
N SER A 1028 4.41 -37.48 -18.08
CA SER A 1028 4.67 -38.93 -18.04
C SER A 1028 5.92 -39.41 -18.80
N ASP A 1029 6.47 -38.58 -19.68
CA ASP A 1029 7.73 -38.79 -20.39
C ASP A 1029 8.94 -38.09 -19.72
N GLY A 1030 8.69 -37.31 -18.66
CA GLY A 1030 9.69 -36.50 -17.97
C GLY A 1030 10.19 -35.29 -18.76
N LYS A 1031 9.64 -34.97 -19.93
CA LYS A 1031 10.16 -33.90 -20.81
C LYS A 1031 9.61 -32.50 -20.51
N SER A 1032 8.53 -32.40 -19.74
CA SER A 1032 8.01 -31.12 -19.25
C SER A 1032 7.55 -31.19 -17.79
N ALA A 1033 7.51 -30.03 -17.15
CA ALA A 1033 6.94 -29.85 -15.82
C ALA A 1033 5.94 -28.69 -15.86
N THR A 1034 4.73 -28.92 -15.38
CA THR A 1034 3.71 -27.87 -15.18
C THR A 1034 3.84 -27.36 -13.76
N LEU A 1035 4.31 -26.13 -13.63
CA LEU A 1035 4.36 -25.39 -12.38
C LEU A 1035 3.04 -24.65 -12.20
N THR A 1036 2.43 -24.69 -11.01
CA THR A 1036 1.20 -23.95 -10.67
C THR A 1036 1.36 -23.14 -9.39
N ILE A 1037 1.07 -21.84 -9.46
CA ILE A 1037 0.99 -20.90 -8.31
C ILE A 1037 -0.34 -20.12 -8.44
N ASP A 1038 -1.16 -20.12 -7.39
CA ASP A 1038 -2.49 -19.46 -7.32
C ASP A 1038 -3.47 -19.74 -8.49
N GLY A 1039 -3.23 -20.82 -9.25
CA GLY A 1039 -4.02 -21.22 -10.40
C GLY A 1039 -3.54 -20.66 -11.75
N ASP A 1040 -2.48 -19.85 -11.73
CA ASP A 1040 -1.67 -19.53 -12.91
C ASP A 1040 -0.63 -20.63 -13.13
N GLN A 1041 -0.20 -20.81 -14.38
CA GLN A 1041 0.64 -21.94 -14.78
C GLN A 1041 1.83 -21.53 -15.63
N MET A 1042 2.96 -22.18 -15.42
CA MET A 1042 4.14 -22.12 -16.28
C MET A 1042 4.52 -23.54 -16.71
N ILE A 1043 4.71 -23.75 -18.00
CA ILE A 1043 5.21 -25.01 -18.54
C ILE A 1043 6.71 -24.87 -18.76
N VAL A 1044 7.51 -25.68 -18.08
CA VAL A 1044 8.96 -25.78 -18.26
C VAL A 1044 9.24 -27.02 -19.11
N SER A 1045 10.04 -26.90 -20.17
CA SER A 1045 10.28 -27.99 -21.15
C SER A 1045 11.75 -28.19 -21.45
N ILE A 1046 12.19 -29.45 -21.56
CA ILE A 1046 13.53 -29.82 -22.02
C ILE A 1046 13.51 -29.90 -23.55
N LEU A 1047 14.18 -28.96 -24.23
CA LEU A 1047 14.31 -28.98 -25.69
C LEU A 1047 15.46 -29.89 -26.16
N SER A 1048 16.56 -29.87 -25.40
CA SER A 1048 17.76 -30.67 -25.62
C SER A 1048 18.34 -31.09 -24.26
N PRO A 1049 18.91 -32.30 -24.10
CA PRO A 1049 18.94 -33.39 -25.08
C PRO A 1049 17.57 -34.07 -25.25
N SER A 1050 17.27 -34.53 -26.47
CA SER A 1050 15.99 -35.15 -26.82
C SER A 1050 15.75 -36.50 -26.10
N SER A 1051 16.79 -37.15 -25.61
CA SER A 1051 16.74 -38.37 -24.77
C SER A 1051 17.67 -38.24 -23.55
N GLY A 1052 17.60 -39.16 -22.60
CA GLY A 1052 18.40 -39.15 -21.37
C GLY A 1052 17.89 -38.18 -20.30
N ALA A 1053 17.79 -36.89 -20.62
CA ALA A 1053 17.32 -35.88 -19.67
C ALA A 1053 15.82 -36.03 -19.33
N GLN A 1054 15.48 -36.04 -18.04
CA GLN A 1054 14.11 -36.00 -17.53
C GLN A 1054 14.02 -35.09 -16.30
N PHE A 1055 12.89 -34.42 -16.12
CA PHE A 1055 12.55 -33.73 -14.89
C PHE A 1055 12.22 -34.71 -13.77
N THR A 1056 12.73 -34.40 -12.58
CA THR A 1056 12.36 -35.01 -11.30
C THR A 1056 12.16 -33.88 -10.28
N THR A 1057 11.67 -34.22 -9.08
CA THR A 1057 11.50 -33.23 -8.00
C THR A 1057 12.02 -33.75 -6.67
N SER A 1058 12.45 -32.82 -5.81
CA SER A 1058 12.79 -33.09 -4.42
C SER A 1058 12.31 -31.96 -3.49
N ASP A 1059 12.39 -32.18 -2.19
CA ASP A 1059 12.26 -31.13 -1.18
C ASP A 1059 13.54 -30.29 -1.14
N ALA A 1060 13.44 -28.99 -0.83
CA ALA A 1060 14.61 -28.09 -0.72
C ALA A 1060 15.40 -28.32 0.58
N VAL A 1061 16.02 -29.50 0.68
CA VAL A 1061 16.83 -29.99 1.80
C VAL A 1061 18.11 -30.63 1.27
N ARG A 1062 19.18 -30.56 2.08
CA ARG A 1062 20.49 -31.16 1.77
C ARG A 1062 20.43 -32.66 1.53
N PHE A 1063 21.38 -33.21 0.79
CA PHE A 1063 21.50 -34.67 0.70
C PHE A 1063 21.89 -35.31 2.04
N PRO A 1064 21.44 -36.55 2.30
CA PRO A 1064 21.89 -37.34 3.45
C PRO A 1064 23.41 -37.64 3.48
N SER A 1065 24.12 -37.40 2.37
CA SER A 1065 25.57 -37.58 2.23
C SER A 1065 26.40 -36.39 2.72
N ASP A 1066 25.79 -35.22 2.90
CA ASP A 1066 26.56 -33.98 3.00
C ASP A 1066 27.08 -33.76 4.44
N PRO A 1067 28.25 -33.11 4.61
CA PRO A 1067 28.80 -32.81 5.93
C PRO A 1067 27.75 -32.10 6.80
N THR A 1068 27.42 -32.65 7.97
CA THR A 1068 26.38 -32.08 8.83
C THR A 1068 26.82 -30.68 9.30
N PRO A 1069 25.99 -29.64 9.14
CA PRO A 1069 26.36 -28.29 9.57
C PRO A 1069 26.46 -28.23 11.11
N PRO A 1070 27.19 -27.23 11.65
CA PRO A 1070 27.35 -27.06 13.08
C PRO A 1070 26.01 -26.86 13.81
N GLU A 1071 25.08 -26.15 13.17
CA GLU A 1071 23.70 -25.96 13.60
C GLU A 1071 22.71 -26.41 12.50
N PRO A 1072 21.47 -26.83 12.81
CA PRO A 1072 20.50 -27.26 11.81
C PRO A 1072 20.20 -26.20 10.75
N ASP A 1073 20.03 -26.64 9.50
CA ASP A 1073 19.59 -25.77 8.40
C ASP A 1073 18.26 -25.07 8.72
N GLN A 1074 18.14 -23.81 8.28
CA GLN A 1074 16.84 -23.13 8.28
C GLN A 1074 15.86 -23.88 7.35
N PRO A 1075 14.60 -24.11 7.78
CA PRO A 1075 13.63 -24.81 6.96
C PRO A 1075 13.22 -23.99 5.73
N ASN A 1076 13.07 -24.66 4.60
CA ASN A 1076 12.62 -24.09 3.33
C ASN A 1076 11.17 -24.54 3.05
N ASP A 1077 10.27 -24.26 4.00
CA ASP A 1077 8.90 -24.76 4.01
C ASP A 1077 8.11 -24.31 2.77
N GLY A 1078 7.64 -25.29 2.00
CA GLY A 1078 6.87 -25.10 0.77
C GLY A 1078 7.70 -25.04 -0.52
N VAL A 1079 9.03 -24.96 -0.42
CA VAL A 1079 9.93 -24.92 -1.58
C VAL A 1079 10.18 -26.34 -2.11
N LYS A 1080 10.05 -26.50 -3.43
CA LYS A 1080 10.44 -27.70 -4.18
C LYS A 1080 11.65 -27.39 -5.06
N VAL A 1081 12.46 -28.41 -5.32
CA VAL A 1081 13.54 -28.34 -6.32
C VAL A 1081 13.11 -29.15 -7.55
N LEU A 1082 13.06 -28.49 -8.71
CA LEU A 1082 12.96 -29.12 -10.02
C LEU A 1082 14.37 -29.49 -10.48
N ILE A 1083 14.58 -30.76 -10.83
CA ILE A 1083 15.91 -31.33 -11.09
C ILE A 1083 15.94 -32.03 -12.45
N ILE A 1084 17.02 -31.84 -13.21
CA ILE A 1084 17.40 -32.72 -14.33
C ILE A 1084 18.76 -33.33 -13.98
N GLU A 1085 18.83 -34.66 -13.88
CA GLU A 1085 20.09 -35.37 -13.61
C GLU A 1085 20.61 -36.02 -14.90
N LEU A 1086 21.93 -35.90 -15.13
CA LEU A 1086 22.62 -36.42 -16.31
C LEU A 1086 23.97 -37.05 -15.92
N ASP A 1087 24.36 -38.09 -16.65
CA ASP A 1087 25.66 -38.75 -16.50
C ASP A 1087 26.83 -37.86 -16.96
N ALA A 1088 28.06 -38.33 -16.74
CA ALA A 1088 29.27 -37.71 -17.28
C ALA A 1088 29.26 -37.69 -18.83
N GLY A 1089 29.65 -36.56 -19.42
CA GLY A 1089 29.67 -36.40 -20.87
C GLY A 1089 29.65 -34.94 -21.34
N THR A 1090 29.32 -34.77 -22.62
CA THR A 1090 29.12 -33.47 -23.27
C THR A 1090 27.65 -33.28 -23.62
N TYR A 1091 27.05 -32.19 -23.15
CA TYR A 1091 25.64 -31.88 -23.35
C TYR A 1091 25.44 -30.40 -23.70
N ASN A 1092 24.52 -30.14 -24.63
CA ASN A 1092 23.85 -28.85 -24.78
C ASN A 1092 22.44 -29.03 -24.18
N LEU A 1093 22.25 -28.59 -22.94
CA LEU A 1093 21.00 -28.69 -22.18
C LEU A 1093 20.21 -27.39 -22.37
N GLN A 1094 18.97 -27.49 -22.85
CA GLN A 1094 18.11 -26.34 -23.15
C GLN A 1094 16.78 -26.48 -22.42
N VAL A 1095 16.49 -25.52 -21.52
CA VAL A 1095 15.30 -25.49 -20.68
C VAL A 1095 14.48 -24.24 -21.02
N LEU A 1096 13.29 -24.46 -21.57
CA LEU A 1096 12.38 -23.41 -22.03
C LEU A 1096 11.23 -23.21 -21.03
N PHE A 1097 11.14 -21.99 -20.49
CA PHE A 1097 10.09 -21.53 -19.58
C PHE A 1097 8.99 -20.83 -20.38
N SER A 1098 7.78 -21.38 -20.30
CA SER A 1098 6.62 -20.92 -21.05
C SER A 1098 5.44 -20.59 -20.12
N PRO A 1099 5.35 -19.34 -19.62
CA PRO A 1099 4.18 -18.85 -18.90
C PRO A 1099 2.90 -19.02 -19.73
N GLN A 1100 1.82 -19.48 -19.11
CA GLN A 1100 0.53 -19.71 -19.78
C GLN A 1100 -0.34 -18.45 -19.71
N TRP A 1101 0.03 -17.46 -20.50
CA TRP A 1101 -0.54 -16.11 -20.47
C TRP A 1101 -2.05 -16.08 -20.73
N LYS A 1102 -2.80 -15.41 -19.85
CA LYS A 1102 -4.27 -15.26 -19.93
C LYS A 1102 -4.78 -14.52 -21.18
N ASN A 1103 -3.92 -13.78 -21.87
CA ASN A 1103 -4.21 -13.09 -23.13
C ASN A 1103 -4.19 -14.04 -24.36
N GLY A 1104 -3.74 -15.30 -24.19
CA GLY A 1104 -3.65 -16.28 -25.27
C GLY A 1104 -2.35 -16.21 -26.08
N ALA A 1105 -1.30 -15.55 -25.58
CA ALA A 1105 0.03 -15.59 -26.20
C ALA A 1105 0.52 -17.04 -26.32
N SER A 1106 0.69 -17.51 -27.55
CA SER A 1106 1.10 -18.88 -27.85
C SER A 1106 2.61 -19.03 -27.66
N SER A 1107 3.02 -20.07 -26.94
CA SER A 1107 4.42 -20.46 -26.82
C SER A 1107 4.98 -20.92 -28.16
N VAL A 1108 6.22 -20.55 -28.48
CA VAL A 1108 6.98 -21.11 -29.62
C VAL A 1108 8.15 -21.96 -29.12
N THR A 1109 8.64 -22.85 -29.98
CA THR A 1109 9.89 -23.58 -29.78
C THR A 1109 10.97 -22.92 -30.63
N PRO A 1110 12.01 -22.30 -30.04
CA PRO A 1110 13.09 -21.69 -30.81
C PRO A 1110 14.00 -22.75 -31.46
N PRO A 1111 14.79 -22.39 -32.49
CA PRO A 1111 15.86 -23.24 -32.99
C PRO A 1111 16.97 -23.39 -31.94
N SER A 1112 17.66 -24.53 -31.94
CA SER A 1112 18.84 -24.78 -31.11
C SER A 1112 20.06 -24.07 -31.70
N VAL A 1113 20.69 -23.17 -30.94
CA VAL A 1113 21.91 -22.45 -31.34
C VAL A 1113 22.90 -22.42 -30.19
N ASP A 1114 24.16 -22.75 -30.46
CA ASP A 1114 25.23 -22.73 -29.45
C ASP A 1114 25.46 -21.31 -28.90
N LEU A 1115 25.77 -21.20 -27.60
CA LEU A 1115 25.91 -19.95 -26.83
C LEU A 1115 26.88 -18.97 -27.50
N THR A 1116 28.00 -19.46 -28.02
CA THR A 1116 29.00 -18.63 -28.72
C THR A 1116 28.51 -18.01 -30.03
N ASN A 1117 27.41 -18.54 -30.60
CA ASN A 1117 26.72 -18.04 -31.79
C ASN A 1117 25.45 -17.24 -31.46
N TRP A 1118 25.15 -16.99 -30.17
CA TRP A 1118 23.99 -16.20 -29.78
C TRP A 1118 24.10 -14.75 -30.30
N SER A 1119 23.02 -14.31 -30.93
CA SER A 1119 22.83 -12.96 -31.46
C SER A 1119 21.39 -12.51 -31.27
N LEU A 1120 21.07 -11.23 -31.45
CA LEU A 1120 19.69 -10.75 -31.30
C LEU A 1120 18.68 -11.49 -32.21
N THR A 1121 19.11 -12.02 -33.36
CA THR A 1121 18.24 -12.74 -34.33
C THR A 1121 18.42 -14.26 -34.37
N SER A 1122 19.33 -14.81 -33.56
CA SER A 1122 19.71 -16.24 -33.60
C SER A 1122 18.56 -17.23 -33.35
N HIS A 1123 17.51 -16.84 -32.61
CA HIS A 1123 16.40 -17.70 -32.21
C HIS A 1123 15.05 -17.26 -32.80
N ASN A 1124 15.07 -16.59 -33.96
CA ASN A 1124 13.88 -16.08 -34.65
C ASN A 1124 13.20 -17.13 -35.53
#